data_AF-A0A4V2XIM5-F1
#
_entry.id   AF-A0A4V2XIM5-F1
#
_cell.length_a   1.000
_cell.length_b   1.000
_cell.length_c   1.000
_cell.angle_alpha   90.00
_cell.angle_beta   90.00
_cell.angle_gamma   90.00
#
_symmetry.space_group_name_H-M   'P 1'
#
loop_
_entity.id
_entity.type
_entity.pdbx_description
1 polymer ?
#
loop_
_entity_poly.entity_id
_entity_poly.type
_entity_poly.pdbx_seq_one_letter_code
_entity_poly.pdbx_strand_id
1 'polypeptide(L)'
;MIAGRMGGLLTRIREQAAPFYGLAAALGIGAPLLAGLLTGRLAQATLAGIGAFLLAFTAPTGPYGTRARSLAVSIVVIALGGAVGGLVAGHRWAAVAAVAVIVPAAVSLSWMRPTAVLAVLLTAVRPPPGHPLENMALMASGGLWLAVLLLVPWPARRLRPLAGSLGGTADAIAALLDFVGGELKNPAPADARDSAWDRHHKRAVTAVRDASTTYRLYRSGEGEDRRSTQPNQLIDAFHRLIWTTVGLHAQLAALTARGGVPDRWRSAAEEAIAALAERARLLSGALTRTHPGAGGRDRAVPRALPSPTATGRDEPEDAVAAAMAGQAGRSIRRLDDTLDSARHILGDGLRLGPRARPRRPRVRPDGWAAAFGGAVRGRSALFRHTARVAVLVTLATAISAALRLPHGQWLPVTVLLSLRDTFRQTLTRVEQRVFGGAAGAAVAAVLLALAPSPPHIVALMTVFAAVGFAVRSVSFALWSVCSTPLVMMLMDLSHLSSWDVALQRIAMVAAGGAIAVVGARLLWPRGAAQEIPARTAELLSADAELTRAAAAVAGGQAPRLPHDRLIAVSAAVDGVAKLRSRLAGEPSSDPDRLDRLDTLVRASRHLRDRLVAVAGAAEHLGGDDPVARILDRAADGIERAAAAEGSPAAARSRLDLAGEFAALDDRIASLTRRGGGAELRRLAAFPHTLGALVDDVNELAAPEVVLVR
;
A
#
# COMPACT_ATOMS: atom_id res chain seq x y z
N MET A 1 22.84 21.75 -1.45
CA MET A 1 21.71 21.08 -0.77
C MET A 1 20.32 21.50 -1.31
N ILE A 2 20.07 22.80 -1.57
CA ILE A 2 18.79 23.32 -2.09
C ILE A 2 18.49 22.84 -3.53
N ALA A 3 19.49 22.87 -4.43
CA ALA A 3 19.33 22.41 -5.82
C ALA A 3 18.93 20.92 -5.94
N GLY A 4 19.51 20.05 -5.10
CA GLY A 4 19.16 18.63 -5.06
C GLY A 4 17.74 18.36 -4.53
N ARG A 5 17.27 19.15 -3.54
CA ARG A 5 15.88 19.09 -3.06
C ARG A 5 14.90 19.58 -4.13
N MET A 6 15.28 20.57 -4.93
CA MET A 6 14.44 21.12 -5.99
C MET A 6 14.34 20.18 -7.20
N GLY A 7 15.44 19.54 -7.61
CA GLY A 7 15.43 18.48 -8.62
C GLY A 7 14.53 17.30 -8.24
N GLY A 8 14.63 16.83 -7.00
CA GLY A 8 13.76 15.77 -6.46
C GLY A 8 12.30 16.16 -6.24
N LEU A 9 11.98 17.46 -6.26
CA LEU A 9 10.60 17.95 -6.24
C LEU A 9 10.02 17.96 -7.66
N LEU A 10 10.80 18.40 -8.65
CA LEU A 10 10.37 18.46 -10.05
C LEU A 10 10.09 17.07 -10.64
N THR A 11 10.91 16.07 -10.31
CA THR A 11 10.64 14.67 -10.70
C THR A 11 9.32 14.16 -10.10
N ARG A 12 9.10 14.41 -8.79
CA ARG A 12 7.83 14.06 -8.12
C ARG A 12 6.63 14.79 -8.72
N ILE A 13 6.76 16.05 -9.10
CA ILE A 13 5.69 16.78 -9.80
C ILE A 13 5.35 16.08 -11.11
N ARG A 14 6.36 15.73 -11.92
CA ARG A 14 6.14 15.06 -13.21
C ARG A 14 5.48 13.69 -13.06
N GLU A 15 5.83 12.94 -12.02
CA GLU A 15 5.36 11.57 -11.81
C GLU A 15 4.02 11.49 -11.08
N GLN A 16 3.74 12.42 -10.15
CA GLN A 16 2.64 12.28 -9.18
C GLN A 16 1.57 13.36 -9.31
N ALA A 17 1.79 14.44 -10.08
CA ALA A 17 0.78 15.48 -10.25
C ALA A 17 -0.47 14.94 -10.96
N ALA A 18 -1.63 15.43 -10.55
CA ALA A 18 -2.93 15.07 -11.10
C ALA A 18 -3.58 16.27 -11.81
N PRO A 19 -3.08 16.70 -12.98
CA PRO A 19 -3.54 17.93 -13.65
C PRO A 19 -5.03 17.89 -13.97
N PHE A 20 -5.57 16.73 -14.35
CA PHE A 20 -7.00 16.54 -14.55
C PHE A 20 -7.81 16.79 -13.27
N TYR A 21 -7.30 16.34 -12.12
CA TYR A 21 -7.97 16.55 -10.83
C TYR A 21 -7.93 18.02 -10.42
N GLY A 22 -6.81 18.71 -10.68
CA GLY A 22 -6.69 20.15 -10.53
C GLY A 22 -7.72 20.90 -11.37
N LEU A 23 -7.80 20.60 -12.68
CA LEU A 23 -8.77 21.22 -13.58
C LEU A 23 -10.22 20.99 -13.15
N ALA A 24 -10.57 19.75 -12.77
CA ALA A 24 -11.90 19.44 -12.27
C ALA A 24 -12.25 20.21 -10.98
N ALA A 25 -11.29 20.35 -10.06
CA ALA A 25 -11.49 21.16 -8.85
C ALA A 25 -11.60 22.66 -9.16
N ALA A 26 -10.83 23.16 -10.12
CA ALA A 26 -10.89 24.54 -10.59
C ALA A 26 -12.27 24.86 -11.19
N LEU A 27 -12.77 24.02 -12.10
CA LEU A 27 -14.11 24.17 -12.66
C LEU A 27 -15.21 23.91 -11.62
N GLY A 28 -14.98 22.99 -10.69
CA GLY A 28 -15.91 22.66 -9.61
C GLY A 28 -16.13 23.81 -8.63
N ILE A 29 -15.07 24.52 -8.28
CA ILE A 29 -15.12 25.66 -7.33
C ILE A 29 -15.37 26.98 -8.07
N GLY A 30 -14.71 27.19 -9.21
CA GLY A 30 -14.75 28.43 -9.97
C GLY A 30 -16.07 28.68 -10.69
N ALA A 31 -16.73 27.65 -11.26
CA ALA A 31 -17.98 27.86 -11.99
C ALA A 31 -19.14 28.36 -11.10
N PRO A 32 -19.39 27.81 -9.89
CA PRO A 32 -20.36 28.38 -8.97
C PRO A 32 -20.04 29.83 -8.59
N LEU A 33 -18.76 30.15 -8.34
CA LEU A 33 -18.32 31.51 -7.99
C LEU A 33 -18.54 32.49 -9.14
N LEU A 34 -18.24 32.10 -10.38
CA LEU A 34 -18.48 32.89 -11.58
C LEU A 34 -19.98 33.12 -11.79
N ALA A 35 -20.81 32.08 -11.64
CA ALA A 35 -22.26 32.22 -11.71
C ALA A 35 -22.80 33.16 -10.61
N GLY A 36 -22.28 33.05 -9.39
CA GLY A 36 -22.61 33.97 -8.29
C GLY A 36 -22.20 35.41 -8.57
N LEU A 37 -21.05 35.62 -9.21
CA LEU A 37 -20.58 36.94 -9.62
C LEU A 37 -21.51 37.55 -10.68
N LEU A 38 -21.89 36.77 -11.70
CA LEU A 38 -22.77 37.22 -12.78
C LEU A 38 -24.21 37.48 -12.32
N THR A 39 -24.68 36.76 -11.29
CA THR A 39 -26.04 36.90 -10.75
C THR A 39 -26.12 37.82 -9.53
N GLY A 40 -25.01 38.40 -9.07
CA GLY A 40 -24.95 39.23 -7.87
C GLY A 40 -25.12 38.47 -6.55
N ARG A 41 -25.07 37.13 -6.56
CA ARG A 41 -25.30 36.24 -5.40
C ARG A 41 -24.01 35.57 -4.91
N LEU A 42 -22.91 36.33 -4.83
CA LEU A 42 -21.58 35.81 -4.52
C LEU A 42 -21.50 35.12 -3.13
N ALA A 43 -22.25 35.61 -2.15
CA ALA A 43 -22.34 35.00 -0.82
C ALA A 43 -22.90 33.56 -0.85
N GLN A 44 -23.94 33.30 -1.65
CA GLN A 44 -24.49 31.95 -1.84
C GLN A 44 -23.54 31.06 -2.64
N ALA A 45 -22.89 31.62 -3.66
CA ALA A 45 -21.93 30.88 -4.49
C ALA A 45 -20.70 30.40 -3.72
N THR A 46 -20.22 31.16 -2.73
CA THR A 46 -19.13 30.69 -1.85
C THR A 46 -19.52 29.47 -1.02
N LEU A 47 -20.78 29.31 -0.60
CA LEU A 47 -21.24 28.08 0.08
C LEU A 47 -21.18 26.87 -0.87
N ALA A 48 -21.62 27.05 -2.12
CA ALA A 48 -21.45 26.02 -3.15
C ALA A 48 -19.96 25.72 -3.41
N GLY A 49 -19.11 26.75 -3.44
CA GLY A 49 -17.65 26.61 -3.54
C GLY A 49 -17.04 25.82 -2.39
N ILE A 50 -17.49 26.02 -1.14
CA ILE A 50 -17.06 25.24 0.03
C ILE A 50 -17.52 23.78 -0.12
N GLY A 51 -18.76 23.53 -0.57
CA GLY A 51 -19.25 22.19 -0.86
C GLY A 51 -18.39 21.44 -1.89
N ALA A 52 -18.05 22.12 -2.99
CA ALA A 52 -17.14 21.60 -4.01
C ALA A 52 -15.73 21.37 -3.45
N PHE A 53 -15.18 22.30 -2.67
CA PHE A 53 -13.87 22.17 -2.02
C PHE A 53 -13.80 20.98 -1.07
N LEU A 54 -14.81 20.80 -0.22
CA LEU A 54 -14.87 19.68 0.72
C LEU A 54 -15.00 18.35 -0.01
N LEU A 55 -15.79 18.29 -1.09
CA LEU A 55 -15.86 17.09 -1.89
C LEU A 55 -14.54 16.81 -2.62
N ALA A 56 -13.87 17.82 -3.18
CA ALA A 56 -12.52 17.70 -3.73
C ALA A 56 -11.51 17.25 -2.65
N PHE A 57 -11.75 17.60 -1.39
CA PHE A 57 -10.94 17.13 -0.27
C PHE A 57 -11.10 15.62 -0.03
N THR A 58 -12.27 15.04 -0.32
CA THR A 58 -12.49 13.58 -0.17
C THR A 58 -11.74 12.71 -1.17
N ALA A 59 -11.09 13.27 -2.20
CA ALA A 59 -10.26 12.60 -3.22
C ALA A 59 -10.60 11.11 -3.40
N PRO A 60 -11.64 10.79 -4.21
CA PRO A 60 -12.14 9.44 -4.31
C PRO A 60 -11.13 8.51 -5.00
N THR A 61 -10.93 7.34 -4.42
CA THR A 61 -10.05 6.30 -4.94
C THR A 61 -10.87 5.05 -5.27
N GLY A 62 -10.54 4.37 -6.38
CA GLY A 62 -11.22 3.15 -6.82
C GLY A 62 -12.07 3.35 -8.09
N PRO A 63 -12.66 2.26 -8.63
CA PRO A 63 -13.44 2.30 -9.86
C PRO A 63 -14.79 2.98 -9.66
N TYR A 64 -15.46 3.26 -10.78
CA TYR A 64 -16.63 4.12 -10.88
C TYR A 64 -17.75 3.83 -9.89
N GLY A 65 -18.15 2.56 -9.73
CA GLY A 65 -19.25 2.22 -8.81
C GLY A 65 -18.94 2.66 -7.37
N THR A 66 -17.73 2.37 -6.91
CA THR A 66 -17.24 2.75 -5.58
C THR A 66 -17.00 4.26 -5.49
N ARG A 67 -16.43 4.86 -6.53
CA ARG A 67 -16.16 6.30 -6.62
C ARG A 67 -17.45 7.12 -6.60
N ALA A 68 -18.40 6.82 -7.48
CA ALA A 68 -19.70 7.49 -7.55
C ALA A 68 -20.46 7.37 -6.22
N ARG A 69 -20.46 6.19 -5.61
CA ARG A 69 -21.04 6.02 -4.27
C ARG A 69 -20.32 6.85 -3.22
N SER A 70 -18.98 6.76 -3.15
CA SER A 70 -18.20 7.51 -2.16
C SER A 70 -18.44 9.02 -2.28
N LEU A 71 -18.58 9.53 -3.50
CA LEU A 71 -18.94 10.93 -3.78
C LEU A 71 -20.37 11.22 -3.33
N ALA A 72 -21.35 10.39 -3.68
CA ALA A 72 -22.75 10.58 -3.28
C ALA A 72 -22.90 10.61 -1.76
N VAL A 73 -22.29 9.67 -1.03
CA VAL A 73 -22.38 9.69 0.42
C VAL A 73 -21.59 10.86 1.02
N SER A 74 -20.46 11.25 0.42
CA SER A 74 -19.74 12.46 0.85
C SER A 74 -20.57 13.73 0.64
N ILE A 75 -21.33 13.85 -0.45
CA ILE A 75 -22.25 14.97 -0.69
C ILE A 75 -23.30 15.04 0.41
N VAL A 76 -23.93 13.91 0.76
CA VAL A 76 -24.91 13.86 1.86
C VAL A 76 -24.28 14.29 3.18
N VAL A 77 -23.08 13.78 3.51
CA VAL A 77 -22.35 14.15 4.73
C VAL A 77 -22.00 15.65 4.76
N ILE A 78 -21.54 16.20 3.64
CA ILE A 78 -21.21 17.63 3.51
C ILE A 78 -22.49 18.48 3.67
N ALA A 79 -23.58 18.07 3.04
CA ALA A 79 -24.86 18.78 3.10
C ALA A 79 -25.43 18.79 4.53
N LEU A 80 -25.46 17.63 5.21
CA LEU A 80 -25.88 17.52 6.61
C LEU A 80 -24.96 18.33 7.53
N GLY A 81 -23.64 18.27 7.32
CA GLY A 81 -22.68 19.08 8.08
C GLY A 81 -22.92 20.58 7.92
N GLY A 82 -23.27 21.02 6.70
CA GLY A 82 -23.65 22.40 6.41
C GLY A 82 -24.95 22.84 7.11
N ALA A 83 -25.97 21.96 7.14
CA ALA A 83 -27.21 22.22 7.86
C ALA A 83 -26.97 22.38 9.37
N VAL A 84 -26.20 21.45 9.96
CA VAL A 84 -25.87 21.47 11.39
C VAL A 84 -25.04 22.71 11.73
N GLY A 85 -24.02 23.03 10.94
CA GLY A 85 -23.22 24.24 11.18
C GLY A 85 -24.04 25.52 11.03
N GLY A 86 -24.99 25.57 10.09
CA GLY A 86 -25.94 26.68 9.98
C GLY A 86 -26.87 26.83 11.20
N LEU A 87 -27.38 25.72 11.75
CA LEU A 87 -28.22 25.74 12.98
C LEU A 87 -27.44 26.21 14.21
N VAL A 88 -26.18 25.82 14.27
CA VAL A 88 -25.28 26.11 15.38
C VAL A 88 -24.66 27.50 15.27
N ALA A 89 -24.72 28.14 14.10
CA ALA A 89 -24.18 29.47 13.88
C ALA A 89 -24.72 30.45 14.94
N GLY A 90 -23.81 31.26 15.50
CA GLY A 90 -24.12 32.17 16.62
C GLY A 90 -24.07 31.52 18.02
N HIS A 91 -24.14 30.19 18.15
CA HIS A 91 -24.18 29.47 19.43
C HIS A 91 -22.90 28.66 19.69
N ARG A 92 -21.91 29.28 20.31
CA ARG A 92 -20.55 28.71 20.45
C ARG A 92 -20.50 27.36 21.19
N TRP A 93 -21.29 27.21 22.25
CA TRP A 93 -21.36 25.96 23.01
C TRP A 93 -22.16 24.86 22.29
N ALA A 94 -23.16 25.24 21.47
CA ALA A 94 -23.82 24.29 20.59
C ALA A 94 -22.85 23.73 19.54
N ALA A 95 -21.85 24.53 19.12
CA ALA A 95 -20.78 24.07 18.22
C ALA A 95 -19.86 23.05 18.90
N VAL A 96 -19.54 23.26 20.17
CA VAL A 96 -18.78 22.28 20.97
C VAL A 96 -19.55 20.97 21.05
N ALA A 97 -20.85 21.02 21.38
CA ALA A 97 -21.69 19.83 21.48
C ALA A 97 -21.82 19.09 20.13
N ALA A 98 -22.07 19.81 19.04
CA ALA A 98 -22.17 19.22 17.70
C ALA A 98 -20.85 18.54 17.27
N VAL A 99 -19.71 19.20 17.50
CA VAL A 99 -18.38 18.64 17.18
C VAL A 99 -18.09 17.40 18.04
N ALA A 100 -18.42 17.42 19.33
CA ALA A 100 -18.23 16.30 20.24
C ALA A 100 -18.97 15.03 19.79
N VAL A 101 -20.15 15.17 19.17
CA VAL A 101 -20.95 14.06 18.65
C VAL A 101 -20.47 13.62 17.26
N ILE A 102 -20.15 14.57 16.38
CA ILE A 102 -19.84 14.29 14.98
C ILE A 102 -18.43 13.71 14.80
N VAL A 103 -17.45 14.14 15.59
CA VAL A 103 -16.05 13.67 15.42
C VAL A 103 -15.91 12.15 15.65
N PRO A 104 -16.42 11.55 16.74
CA PRO A 104 -16.36 10.10 16.92
C PRO A 104 -17.03 9.32 15.78
N ALA A 105 -18.19 9.78 15.31
CA ALA A 105 -18.91 9.15 14.20
C ALA A 105 -18.10 9.25 12.89
N ALA A 106 -17.53 10.42 12.60
CA ALA A 106 -16.73 10.66 11.41
C ALA A 106 -15.44 9.82 11.41
N VAL A 107 -14.73 9.75 12.54
CA VAL A 107 -13.45 9.01 12.58
C VAL A 107 -13.65 7.49 12.63
N SER A 108 -14.73 7.00 13.24
CA SER A 108 -15.04 5.56 13.30
C SER A 108 -15.42 4.99 11.93
N LEU A 109 -15.98 5.82 11.06
CA LEU A 109 -16.35 5.44 9.71
C LEU A 109 -15.16 5.70 8.79
N SER A 110 -14.39 4.66 8.46
CA SER A 110 -13.16 4.73 7.63
C SER A 110 -13.31 5.43 6.25
N TRP A 111 -14.54 5.65 5.79
CA TRP A 111 -14.89 6.38 4.57
C TRP A 111 -15.21 7.88 4.81
N MET A 112 -15.58 8.27 6.03
CA MET A 112 -15.73 9.66 6.46
C MET A 112 -14.36 10.21 6.82
N ARG A 113 -13.69 10.76 5.81
CA ARG A 113 -12.55 11.66 5.99
C ARG A 113 -12.95 12.84 6.90
N PRO A 114 -12.03 13.72 7.37
CA PRO A 114 -12.38 14.86 8.22
C PRO A 114 -13.40 15.87 7.64
N THR A 115 -13.96 15.60 6.46
CA THR A 115 -14.93 16.42 5.73
C THR A 115 -16.24 16.69 6.47
N ALA A 116 -16.78 15.75 7.24
CA ALA A 116 -17.99 15.99 8.02
C ALA A 116 -17.77 17.09 9.07
N VAL A 117 -16.67 16.96 9.82
CA VAL A 117 -16.27 17.91 10.87
C VAL A 117 -15.87 19.25 10.25
N LEU A 118 -15.15 19.24 9.12
CA LEU A 118 -14.82 20.46 8.38
C LEU A 118 -16.07 21.15 7.83
N ALA A 119 -17.08 20.42 7.35
CA ALA A 119 -18.33 21.01 6.89
C ALA A 119 -19.00 21.81 8.01
N VAL A 120 -19.12 21.24 9.21
CA VAL A 120 -19.69 21.91 10.38
C VAL A 120 -18.83 23.08 10.82
N LEU A 121 -17.51 22.88 11.00
CA LEU A 121 -16.60 23.94 11.49
C LEU A 121 -16.52 25.13 10.53
N LEU A 122 -16.54 24.89 9.21
CA LEU A 122 -16.48 25.96 8.22
C LEU A 122 -17.83 26.65 8.05
N THR A 123 -18.96 25.97 8.25
CA THR A 123 -20.28 26.63 8.14
C THR A 123 -20.71 27.35 9.41
N ALA A 124 -20.32 26.87 10.59
CA ALA A 124 -20.71 27.49 11.87
C ALA A 124 -20.14 28.91 12.11
N VAL A 125 -19.10 29.29 11.38
CA VAL A 125 -18.39 30.57 11.53
C VAL A 125 -19.09 31.71 10.81
N ARG A 126 -19.85 31.38 9.75
CA ARG A 126 -20.58 32.36 8.96
C ARG A 126 -22.03 32.35 9.44
N PRO A 127 -22.60 33.42 9.99
CA PRO A 127 -24.05 33.51 10.13
C PRO A 127 -24.62 33.42 8.71
N PRO A 128 -25.24 32.31 8.30
CA PRO A 128 -25.66 32.15 6.92
C PRO A 128 -26.81 33.13 6.68
N PRO A 129 -26.89 33.78 5.52
CA PRO A 129 -27.95 34.73 5.22
C PRO A 129 -29.35 34.07 5.09
N GLY A 130 -29.45 32.74 5.19
CA GLY A 130 -30.66 31.97 4.92
C GLY A 130 -30.86 30.78 5.84
N HIS A 131 -31.99 30.07 5.62
CA HIS A 131 -32.41 28.92 6.43
C HIS A 131 -31.38 27.77 6.32
N PRO A 132 -31.19 26.93 7.37
CA PRO A 132 -30.26 25.79 7.33
C PRO A 132 -30.41 24.86 6.12
N LEU A 133 -31.63 24.75 5.58
CA LEU A 133 -31.94 23.98 4.37
C LEU A 133 -31.34 24.59 3.09
N GLU A 134 -31.24 25.92 3.01
CA GLU A 134 -30.60 26.60 1.88
C GLU A 134 -29.09 26.31 1.87
N ASN A 135 -28.45 26.34 3.04
CA ASN A 135 -27.03 25.99 3.17
C ASN A 135 -26.77 24.55 2.76
N MET A 136 -27.65 23.63 3.19
CA MET A 136 -27.62 22.23 2.80
C MET A 136 -27.69 22.08 1.27
N ALA A 137 -28.65 22.76 0.63
CA ALA A 137 -28.86 22.70 -0.81
C ALA A 137 -27.68 23.30 -1.61
N LEU A 138 -27.16 24.45 -1.18
CA LEU A 138 -26.03 25.12 -1.83
C LEU A 138 -24.74 24.30 -1.75
N MET A 139 -24.42 23.74 -0.58
CA MET A 139 -23.24 22.88 -0.45
C MET A 139 -23.41 21.57 -1.23
N ALA A 140 -24.63 20.99 -1.24
CA ALA A 140 -24.93 19.80 -2.01
C ALA A 140 -24.80 20.05 -3.51
N SER A 141 -25.24 21.20 -4.02
CA SER A 141 -25.18 21.53 -5.45
C SER A 141 -23.74 21.70 -5.94
N GLY A 142 -22.89 22.39 -5.16
CA GLY A 142 -21.46 22.50 -5.47
C GLY A 142 -20.73 21.15 -5.43
N GLY A 143 -21.06 20.31 -4.46
CA GLY A 143 -20.58 18.93 -4.42
C GLY A 143 -21.06 18.11 -5.64
N LEU A 144 -22.34 18.18 -5.97
CA LEU A 144 -22.92 17.47 -7.11
C LEU A 144 -22.26 17.88 -8.43
N TRP A 145 -22.05 19.19 -8.64
CA TRP A 145 -21.36 19.72 -9.81
C TRP A 145 -19.97 19.12 -9.98
N LEU A 146 -19.16 19.15 -8.92
CA LEU A 146 -17.84 18.53 -8.96
C LEU A 146 -17.92 17.01 -9.17
N ALA A 147 -18.90 16.33 -8.57
CA ALA A 147 -19.08 14.89 -8.79
C ALA A 147 -19.36 14.58 -10.26
N VAL A 148 -20.19 15.37 -10.94
CA VAL A 148 -20.44 15.24 -12.38
C VAL A 148 -19.14 15.40 -13.15
N LEU A 149 -18.37 16.48 -12.92
CA LEU A 149 -17.08 16.70 -13.60
C LEU A 149 -16.09 15.55 -13.40
N LEU A 150 -16.09 14.93 -12.21
CA LEU A 150 -15.21 13.80 -11.89
C LEU A 150 -15.69 12.47 -12.48
N LEU A 151 -16.97 12.33 -12.82
CA LEU A 151 -17.58 11.10 -13.34
C LEU A 151 -17.73 11.10 -14.87
N VAL A 152 -17.90 12.28 -15.50
CA VAL A 152 -18.11 12.45 -16.96
C VAL A 152 -17.01 11.80 -17.83
N PRO A 153 -15.69 11.92 -17.55
CA PRO A 153 -14.66 11.32 -18.40
C PRO A 153 -14.52 9.79 -18.26
N TRP A 154 -15.28 9.17 -17.34
CA TRP A 154 -15.05 7.79 -16.94
C TRP A 154 -15.63 6.69 -17.86
N PRO A 155 -16.76 6.88 -18.58
CA PRO A 155 -17.23 5.88 -19.55
C PRO A 155 -16.15 5.50 -20.57
N ALA A 156 -15.35 6.47 -21.02
CA ALA A 156 -14.24 6.27 -21.94
C ALA A 156 -12.96 5.67 -21.30
N ARG A 157 -12.88 5.54 -19.97
CA ARG A 157 -11.68 5.11 -19.23
C ARG A 157 -11.95 3.98 -18.21
N ARG A 158 -13.07 3.26 -18.35
CA ARG A 158 -13.55 2.24 -17.39
C ARG A 158 -12.49 1.22 -16.97
N LEU A 159 -11.67 0.74 -17.92
CA LEU A 159 -10.67 -0.30 -17.68
C LEU A 159 -9.27 0.22 -17.36
N ARG A 160 -8.99 1.53 -17.54
CA ARG A 160 -7.63 2.07 -17.38
C ARG A 160 -6.99 1.80 -16.01
N PRO A 161 -7.70 1.88 -14.87
CA PRO A 161 -7.11 1.54 -13.58
C PRO A 161 -6.69 0.08 -13.48
N LEU A 162 -7.54 -0.83 -13.98
CA LEU A 162 -7.26 -2.27 -13.97
C LEU A 162 -6.10 -2.60 -14.93
N ALA A 163 -6.19 -2.13 -16.17
CA ALA A 163 -5.14 -2.22 -17.19
C ALA A 163 -3.79 -1.68 -16.69
N GLY A 164 -3.80 -0.51 -16.04
CA GLY A 164 -2.59 0.08 -15.44
C GLY A 164 -2.02 -0.75 -14.29
N SER A 165 -2.86 -1.31 -13.42
CA SER A 165 -2.39 -2.17 -12.32
C SER A 165 -1.84 -3.51 -12.81
N LEU A 166 -2.45 -4.12 -13.84
CA LEU A 166 -1.95 -5.34 -14.47
C LEU A 166 -0.66 -5.07 -15.26
N GLY A 167 -0.59 -3.96 -15.99
CA GLY A 167 0.62 -3.53 -16.71
C GLY A 167 1.78 -3.27 -15.75
N GLY A 168 1.53 -2.53 -14.67
CA GLY A 168 2.53 -2.30 -13.62
C GLY A 168 3.01 -3.58 -12.94
N THR A 169 2.17 -4.62 -12.89
CA THR A 169 2.57 -5.97 -12.45
C THR A 169 3.52 -6.63 -13.43
N ALA A 170 3.21 -6.60 -14.73
CA ALA A 170 4.07 -7.14 -15.77
C ALA A 170 5.43 -6.40 -15.83
N ASP A 171 5.46 -5.08 -15.63
CA ASP A 171 6.69 -4.29 -15.52
C ASP A 171 7.51 -4.68 -14.27
N ALA A 172 6.85 -4.94 -13.14
CA ALA A 172 7.54 -5.37 -11.94
C ALA A 172 8.15 -6.78 -12.10
N ILE A 173 7.47 -7.68 -12.83
CA ILE A 173 8.01 -8.99 -13.21
C ILE A 173 9.20 -8.86 -14.15
N ALA A 174 9.12 -7.97 -15.15
CA ALA A 174 10.25 -7.69 -16.05
C ALA A 174 11.47 -7.22 -15.27
N ALA A 175 11.29 -6.27 -14.34
CA ALA A 175 12.36 -5.78 -13.49
C ALA A 175 12.95 -6.86 -12.55
N LEU A 176 12.13 -7.84 -12.12
CA LEU A 176 12.60 -8.98 -11.33
C LEU A 176 13.46 -9.92 -12.20
N LEU A 177 13.05 -10.19 -13.44
CA LEU A 177 13.81 -10.99 -14.39
C LEU A 177 15.13 -10.31 -14.80
N ASP A 178 15.11 -9.01 -15.07
CA ASP A 178 16.32 -8.22 -15.36
C ASP A 178 17.34 -8.32 -14.23
N PHE A 179 16.87 -8.26 -12.97
CA PHE A 179 17.75 -8.40 -11.80
C PHE A 179 18.40 -9.79 -11.77
N VAL A 180 17.62 -10.86 -11.97
CA VAL A 180 18.14 -12.24 -12.01
C VAL A 180 19.15 -12.43 -13.15
N GLY A 181 18.88 -11.86 -14.33
CA GLY A 181 19.81 -11.88 -15.46
C GLY A 181 21.07 -11.05 -15.22
N GLY A 182 20.95 -9.91 -14.54
CA GLY A 182 22.08 -9.05 -14.16
C GLY A 182 23.02 -9.69 -13.17
N GLU A 183 22.49 -10.41 -12.17
CA GLU A 183 23.29 -11.16 -11.18
C GLU A 183 24.10 -12.29 -11.81
N LEU A 184 23.59 -12.93 -12.87
CA LEU A 184 24.35 -13.91 -13.63
C LEU A 184 25.58 -13.30 -14.31
N LYS A 185 25.46 -12.06 -14.78
CA LYS A 185 26.52 -11.35 -15.49
C LYS A 185 27.58 -10.80 -14.54
N ASN A 186 27.13 -10.07 -13.52
CA ASN A 186 27.96 -9.38 -12.55
C ASN A 186 27.41 -9.66 -11.14
N PRO A 187 27.83 -10.74 -10.47
CA PRO A 187 27.32 -11.07 -9.15
C PRO A 187 27.75 -10.01 -8.14
N ALA A 188 26.77 -9.39 -7.48
CA ALA A 188 27.04 -8.43 -6.41
C ALA A 188 27.49 -9.14 -5.12
N PRO A 189 28.13 -8.42 -4.16
CA PRO A 189 28.30 -8.91 -2.80
C PRO A 189 26.96 -9.38 -2.20
N ALA A 190 27.00 -10.42 -1.35
CA ALA A 190 25.80 -11.12 -0.87
C ALA A 190 24.78 -10.19 -0.16
N ASP A 191 25.27 -9.28 0.69
CA ASP A 191 24.48 -8.28 1.41
C ASP A 191 23.75 -7.30 0.48
N ALA A 192 24.45 -6.80 -0.54
CA ALA A 192 23.91 -5.90 -1.54
C ALA A 192 22.89 -6.62 -2.46
N ARG A 193 23.18 -7.88 -2.80
CA ARG A 193 22.32 -8.77 -3.60
C ARG A 193 20.99 -9.03 -2.89
N ASP A 194 21.02 -9.48 -1.65
CA ASP A 194 19.82 -9.82 -0.88
C ASP A 194 18.93 -8.58 -0.70
N SER A 195 19.55 -7.46 -0.35
CA SER A 195 18.86 -6.18 -0.21
C SER A 195 18.22 -5.70 -1.52
N ALA A 196 18.85 -5.94 -2.66
CA ALA A 196 18.33 -5.57 -3.98
C ALA A 196 17.19 -6.50 -4.42
N TRP A 197 17.40 -7.81 -4.27
CA TRP A 197 16.39 -8.84 -4.51
C TRP A 197 15.11 -8.53 -3.74
N ASP A 198 15.21 -8.26 -2.44
CA ASP A 198 14.09 -7.93 -1.57
C ASP A 198 13.28 -6.74 -2.10
N ARG A 199 13.95 -5.70 -2.62
CA ARG A 199 13.27 -4.53 -3.20
C ARG A 199 12.48 -4.90 -4.45
N HIS A 200 13.08 -5.65 -5.38
CA HIS A 200 12.43 -6.05 -6.63
C HIS A 200 11.28 -7.02 -6.37
N HIS A 201 11.50 -8.02 -5.52
CA HIS A 201 10.50 -9.00 -5.14
C HIS A 201 9.30 -8.34 -4.44
N LYS A 202 9.56 -7.48 -3.44
CA LYS A 202 8.49 -6.71 -2.76
C LYS A 202 7.69 -5.86 -3.72
N ARG A 203 8.34 -5.23 -4.71
CA ARG A 203 7.66 -4.44 -5.74
C ARG A 203 6.72 -5.31 -6.58
N ALA A 204 7.17 -6.50 -7.01
CA ALA A 204 6.37 -7.42 -7.81
C ALA A 204 5.17 -7.97 -7.02
N VAL A 205 5.37 -8.43 -5.78
CA VAL A 205 4.29 -8.91 -4.90
C VAL A 205 3.27 -7.82 -4.60
N THR A 206 3.74 -6.59 -4.33
CA THR A 206 2.85 -5.44 -4.08
C THR A 206 2.05 -5.11 -5.33
N ALA A 207 2.66 -5.12 -6.52
CA ALA A 207 1.97 -4.86 -7.77
C ALA A 207 0.86 -5.89 -8.07
N VAL A 208 1.12 -7.19 -7.89
CA VAL A 208 0.08 -8.23 -8.04
C VAL A 208 -1.05 -8.03 -7.02
N ARG A 209 -0.72 -7.68 -5.78
CA ARG A 209 -1.71 -7.40 -4.73
C ARG A 209 -2.57 -6.19 -5.09
N ASP A 210 -1.96 -5.14 -5.63
CA ASP A 210 -2.65 -3.93 -6.08
C ASP A 210 -3.56 -4.24 -7.27
N ALA A 211 -3.10 -5.06 -8.22
CA ALA A 211 -3.92 -5.55 -9.33
C ALA A 211 -5.10 -6.39 -8.84
N SER A 212 -4.87 -7.31 -7.90
CA SER A 212 -5.92 -8.13 -7.27
C SER A 212 -6.93 -7.27 -6.53
N THR A 213 -6.46 -6.28 -5.77
CA THR A 213 -7.30 -5.34 -5.03
C THR A 213 -8.13 -4.49 -5.98
N THR A 214 -7.51 -4.04 -7.08
CA THR A 214 -8.19 -3.27 -8.13
C THR A 214 -9.24 -4.13 -8.81
N TYR A 215 -8.92 -5.37 -9.19
CA TYR A 215 -9.83 -6.30 -9.83
C TYR A 215 -11.03 -6.67 -8.94
N ARG A 216 -10.84 -6.85 -7.62
CA ARG A 216 -11.95 -7.09 -6.67
C ARG A 216 -13.03 -6.01 -6.73
N LEU A 217 -12.67 -4.79 -7.09
CA LEU A 217 -13.60 -3.68 -7.21
C LEU A 217 -14.45 -3.74 -8.49
N TYR A 218 -14.09 -4.59 -9.46
CA TYR A 218 -14.84 -4.86 -10.70
C TYR A 218 -15.69 -6.15 -10.61
N ARG A 219 -15.62 -6.91 -9.51
CA ARG A 219 -16.31 -8.21 -9.33
C ARG A 219 -17.78 -8.06 -8.87
N SER A 220 -18.69 -8.85 -9.44
CA SER A 220 -20.11 -8.92 -9.06
C SER A 220 -20.55 -10.31 -8.60
N GLY A 221 -20.88 -10.47 -7.31
CA GLY A 221 -21.67 -11.62 -6.82
C GLY A 221 -20.96 -12.96 -6.64
N GLU A 222 -21.58 -13.85 -5.87
CA GLU A 222 -21.08 -15.16 -5.38
C GLU A 222 -21.33 -16.35 -6.33
N GLY A 223 -21.75 -16.09 -7.58
CA GLY A 223 -22.07 -17.15 -8.55
C GLY A 223 -21.14 -17.27 -9.75
N GLU A 224 -20.12 -16.42 -9.86
CA GLU A 224 -19.12 -16.53 -10.94
C GLU A 224 -18.03 -17.50 -10.50
N ASP A 225 -17.88 -18.60 -11.23
CA ASP A 225 -16.79 -19.56 -11.04
C ASP A 225 -15.47 -18.79 -10.91
N ARG A 226 -14.85 -18.90 -9.74
CA ARG A 226 -13.65 -18.14 -9.31
C ARG A 226 -12.48 -18.23 -10.30
N ARG A 227 -12.55 -19.13 -11.28
CA ARG A 227 -11.49 -19.54 -12.22
C ARG A 227 -11.67 -19.02 -13.66
N SER A 228 -12.84 -18.48 -14.05
CA SER A 228 -13.16 -18.31 -15.49
C SER A 228 -13.02 -16.89 -16.05
N THR A 229 -12.76 -15.87 -15.23
CA THR A 229 -12.60 -14.50 -15.75
C THR A 229 -11.17 -14.22 -16.20
N GLN A 230 -11.02 -13.64 -17.40
CA GLN A 230 -9.72 -13.29 -18.01
C GLN A 230 -8.76 -12.53 -17.05
N PRO A 231 -9.18 -11.50 -16.27
CA PRO A 231 -8.25 -10.81 -15.36
C PRO A 231 -7.77 -11.68 -14.19
N ASN A 232 -8.61 -12.59 -13.68
CA ASN A 232 -8.18 -13.50 -12.61
C ASN A 232 -7.16 -14.52 -13.13
N GLN A 233 -7.36 -15.02 -14.36
CA GLN A 233 -6.40 -15.92 -15.01
C GLN A 233 -5.04 -15.22 -15.24
N LEU A 234 -5.05 -13.94 -15.61
CA LEU A 234 -3.84 -13.12 -15.70
C LEU A 234 -3.17 -12.93 -14.33
N ILE A 235 -3.94 -12.63 -13.28
CA ILE A 235 -3.41 -12.50 -11.91
C ILE A 235 -2.78 -13.83 -11.45
N ASP A 236 -3.45 -14.96 -11.71
CA ASP A 236 -2.93 -16.29 -11.40
C ASP A 236 -1.65 -16.60 -12.20
N ALA A 237 -1.56 -16.16 -13.46
CA ALA A 237 -0.34 -16.27 -14.26
C ALA A 237 0.79 -15.40 -13.69
N PHE A 238 0.51 -14.17 -13.26
CA PHE A 238 1.51 -13.31 -12.60
C PHE A 238 2.00 -13.90 -11.28
N HIS A 239 1.12 -14.51 -10.50
CA HIS A 239 1.50 -15.32 -9.35
C HIS A 239 2.39 -16.50 -9.76
N ARG A 240 2.10 -17.24 -10.83
CA ARG A 240 3.02 -18.31 -11.27
C ARG A 240 4.39 -17.76 -11.71
N LEU A 241 4.42 -16.63 -12.40
CA LEU A 241 5.65 -16.00 -12.88
C LEU A 241 6.58 -15.57 -11.74
N ILE A 242 6.08 -14.79 -10.78
CA ILE A 242 6.93 -14.31 -9.67
C ILE A 242 7.52 -15.50 -8.88
N TRP A 243 6.74 -16.56 -8.63
CA TRP A 243 7.15 -17.69 -7.81
C TRP A 243 8.17 -18.55 -8.56
N THR A 244 8.00 -18.71 -9.87
CA THR A 244 8.98 -19.41 -10.71
C THR A 244 10.27 -18.61 -10.84
N THR A 245 10.20 -17.27 -10.88
CA THR A 245 11.39 -16.40 -10.85
C THR A 245 12.13 -16.47 -9.52
N VAL A 246 11.41 -16.54 -8.39
CA VAL A 246 12.02 -16.77 -7.06
C VAL A 246 12.76 -18.10 -7.02
N GLY A 247 12.12 -19.17 -7.51
CA GLY A 247 12.77 -20.48 -7.61
C GLY A 247 13.99 -20.48 -8.53
N LEU A 248 13.92 -19.79 -9.67
CA LEU A 248 15.05 -19.62 -10.59
C LEU A 248 16.21 -18.87 -9.91
N HIS A 249 15.94 -17.78 -9.19
CA HIS A 249 16.96 -17.02 -8.47
C HIS A 249 17.71 -17.90 -7.45
N ALA A 250 16.98 -18.68 -6.64
CA ALA A 250 17.58 -19.60 -5.68
C ALA A 250 18.44 -20.68 -6.36
N GLN A 251 17.98 -21.23 -7.49
CA GLN A 251 18.73 -22.22 -8.27
C GLN A 251 20.04 -21.64 -8.83
N LEU A 252 20.01 -20.40 -9.32
CA LEU A 252 21.19 -19.71 -9.84
C LEU A 252 22.17 -19.31 -8.72
N ALA A 253 21.68 -18.89 -7.56
CA ALA A 253 22.51 -18.64 -6.38
C ALA A 253 23.25 -19.92 -5.92
N ALA A 254 22.55 -21.06 -5.87
CA ALA A 254 23.15 -22.34 -5.53
C ALA A 254 24.20 -22.81 -6.56
N LEU A 255 23.93 -22.58 -7.85
CA LEU A 255 24.86 -22.88 -8.94
C LEU A 255 26.14 -22.02 -8.88
N THR A 256 25.99 -20.72 -8.62
CA THR A 256 27.12 -19.79 -8.54
C THR A 256 27.99 -20.03 -7.31
N ALA A 257 27.38 -20.35 -6.16
CA ALA A 257 28.12 -20.67 -4.93
C ALA A 257 29.05 -21.89 -5.07
N ARG A 258 28.75 -22.81 -5.99
CA ARG A 258 29.53 -24.03 -6.24
C ARG A 258 30.64 -23.87 -7.29
N GLY A 259 30.80 -22.68 -7.89
CA GLY A 259 31.92 -22.40 -8.81
C GLY A 259 31.87 -23.07 -10.19
N GLY A 260 30.77 -23.75 -10.56
CA GLY A 260 30.72 -24.67 -11.72
C GLY A 260 29.69 -24.34 -12.81
N VAL A 261 29.67 -23.10 -13.33
CA VAL A 261 28.79 -22.75 -14.46
C VAL A 261 29.61 -22.48 -15.73
N PRO A 262 29.50 -23.31 -16.79
CA PRO A 262 30.16 -23.06 -18.06
C PRO A 262 29.71 -21.71 -18.66
N ASP A 263 30.66 -20.92 -19.18
CA ASP A 263 30.38 -19.61 -19.76
C ASP A 263 29.32 -19.66 -20.86
N ARG A 264 29.35 -20.71 -21.69
CA ARG A 264 28.35 -20.93 -22.76
C ARG A 264 26.92 -21.08 -22.22
N TRP A 265 26.76 -21.81 -21.11
CA TRP A 265 25.46 -21.95 -20.47
C TRP A 265 25.03 -20.64 -19.82
N ARG A 266 25.95 -19.94 -19.15
CA ARG A 266 25.71 -18.65 -18.49
C ARG A 266 25.20 -17.61 -19.49
N SER A 267 25.89 -17.42 -20.61
CA SER A 267 25.48 -16.47 -21.65
C SER A 267 24.13 -16.82 -22.25
N ALA A 268 23.88 -18.11 -22.53
CA ALA A 268 22.59 -18.56 -23.05
C ALA A 268 21.44 -18.35 -22.05
N ALA A 269 21.70 -18.53 -20.74
CA ALA A 269 20.73 -18.26 -19.69
C ALA A 269 20.47 -16.75 -19.53
N GLU A 270 21.50 -15.90 -19.59
CA GLU A 270 21.37 -14.44 -19.60
C GLU A 270 20.48 -13.97 -20.76
N GLU A 271 20.75 -14.45 -21.98
CA GLU A 271 19.96 -14.12 -23.17
C GLU A 271 18.50 -14.58 -23.04
N ALA A 272 18.28 -15.79 -22.52
CA ALA A 272 16.94 -16.32 -22.31
C ALA A 272 16.15 -15.49 -21.28
N ILE A 273 16.78 -15.11 -20.15
CA ILE A 273 16.14 -14.29 -19.11
C ILE A 273 15.86 -12.87 -19.63
N ALA A 274 16.79 -12.28 -20.40
CA ALA A 274 16.60 -10.97 -21.02
C ALA A 274 15.42 -10.99 -22.00
N ALA A 275 15.28 -12.06 -22.80
CA ALA A 275 14.13 -12.25 -23.68
C ALA A 275 12.81 -12.37 -22.89
N LEU A 276 12.78 -13.11 -21.77
CA LEU A 276 11.61 -13.19 -20.89
C LEU A 276 11.23 -11.81 -20.31
N ALA A 277 12.22 -11.01 -19.90
CA ALA A 277 11.98 -9.66 -19.40
C ALA A 277 11.40 -8.73 -20.49
N GLU A 278 11.92 -8.81 -21.72
CA GLU A 278 11.36 -8.11 -22.89
C GLU A 278 9.91 -8.56 -23.15
N ARG A 279 9.63 -9.87 -23.06
CA ARG A 279 8.28 -10.42 -23.21
C ARG A 279 7.29 -9.89 -22.19
N ALA A 280 7.71 -9.79 -20.92
CA ALA A 280 6.91 -9.21 -19.85
C ALA A 280 6.61 -7.72 -20.07
N ARG A 281 7.59 -6.92 -20.56
CA ARG A 281 7.35 -5.50 -20.94
C ARG A 281 6.40 -5.37 -22.12
N LEU A 282 6.48 -6.25 -23.11
CA LEU A 282 5.52 -6.29 -24.22
C LEU A 282 4.10 -6.57 -23.73
N LEU A 283 3.94 -7.49 -22.76
CA LEU A 283 2.65 -7.75 -22.11
C LEU A 283 2.14 -6.52 -21.35
N SER A 284 3.01 -5.80 -20.62
CA SER A 284 2.66 -4.52 -19.98
C SER A 284 2.17 -3.48 -21.00
N GLY A 285 2.90 -3.34 -22.11
CA GLY A 285 2.53 -2.46 -23.21
C GLY A 285 1.21 -2.83 -23.88
N ALA A 286 0.88 -4.12 -23.98
CA ALA A 286 -0.39 -4.61 -24.51
C ALA A 286 -1.56 -4.35 -23.53
N LEU A 287 -1.33 -4.48 -22.23
CA LEU A 287 -2.33 -4.20 -21.20
C LEU A 287 -2.68 -2.71 -21.12
N THR A 288 -1.71 -1.82 -21.34
CA THR A 288 -1.86 -0.37 -21.14
C THR A 288 -2.28 0.42 -22.38
N ARG A 289 -2.10 -0.13 -23.60
CA ARG A 289 -2.48 0.54 -24.86
C ARG A 289 -3.96 0.35 -25.21
N THR A 290 -4.58 1.40 -25.73
CA THR A 290 -5.98 1.41 -26.24
C THR A 290 -6.13 1.02 -27.72
N HIS A 291 -5.02 0.79 -28.46
CA HIS A 291 -5.06 0.31 -29.85
C HIS A 291 -4.10 -0.87 -30.06
N PRO A 292 -4.58 -1.99 -30.63
CA PRO A 292 -3.76 -3.15 -30.99
C PRO A 292 -3.02 -2.83 -32.30
N GLY A 293 -1.70 -3.03 -32.33
CA GLY A 293 -0.91 -2.86 -33.55
C GLY A 293 0.35 -2.02 -33.38
N ALA A 294 1.31 -2.53 -32.62
CA ALA A 294 2.73 -2.32 -32.94
C ALA A 294 3.46 -3.52 -32.35
N GLY A 295 3.60 -4.55 -33.17
CA GLY A 295 4.36 -5.75 -32.88
C GLY A 295 5.82 -5.37 -32.66
N GLY A 296 6.21 -5.27 -31.38
CA GLY A 296 7.60 -5.50 -31.05
C GLY A 296 7.91 -6.92 -31.48
N ARG A 297 8.97 -7.10 -32.28
CA ARG A 297 9.44 -8.43 -32.65
C ARG A 297 9.72 -9.19 -31.36
N ASP A 298 8.98 -10.26 -31.13
CA ASP A 298 9.21 -11.12 -29.99
C ASP A 298 10.59 -11.78 -30.16
N ARG A 299 11.55 -11.46 -29.29
CA ARG A 299 12.81 -12.20 -29.26
C ARG A 299 12.49 -13.66 -28.95
N ALA A 300 13.00 -14.57 -29.76
CA ALA A 300 12.85 -15.99 -29.51
C ALA A 300 13.65 -16.36 -28.25
N VAL A 301 12.98 -16.91 -27.24
CA VAL A 301 13.67 -17.56 -26.13
C VAL A 301 14.34 -18.84 -26.69
N PRO A 302 15.65 -19.07 -26.47
CA PRO A 302 16.31 -20.28 -26.93
C PRO A 302 15.56 -21.54 -26.47
N ARG A 303 15.13 -22.39 -27.43
CA ARG A 303 14.33 -23.61 -27.13
C ARG A 303 15.08 -24.63 -26.28
N ALA A 304 16.41 -24.64 -26.36
CA ALA A 304 17.27 -25.51 -25.57
C ALA A 304 18.51 -24.74 -25.12
N LEU A 305 18.78 -24.74 -23.81
CA LEU A 305 20.04 -24.27 -23.26
C LEU A 305 21.12 -25.33 -23.53
N PRO A 306 22.40 -24.94 -23.71
CA PRO A 306 23.51 -25.87 -23.88
C PRO A 306 23.56 -26.89 -22.74
N SER A 307 24.03 -28.11 -22.99
CA SER A 307 24.30 -29.05 -21.91
C SER A 307 25.39 -28.49 -21.00
N PRO A 308 25.21 -28.52 -19.67
CA PRO A 308 26.23 -28.05 -18.71
C PRO A 308 27.48 -28.96 -18.68
N THR A 309 27.40 -30.17 -19.22
CA THR A 309 28.52 -31.13 -19.30
C THR A 309 29.43 -30.81 -20.49
N ALA A 310 30.43 -29.94 -20.29
CA ALA A 310 31.49 -29.69 -21.27
C ALA A 310 32.91 -30.05 -20.77
N THR A 311 33.06 -30.44 -19.50
CA THR A 311 34.30 -30.95 -18.92
C THR A 311 34.12 -32.45 -18.67
N GLY A 312 34.72 -33.30 -19.50
CA GLY A 312 34.59 -34.77 -19.44
C GLY A 312 35.25 -35.40 -18.21
N ARG A 313 34.85 -35.00 -17.00
CA ARG A 313 35.20 -35.68 -15.74
C ARG A 313 33.94 -36.27 -15.13
N ASP A 314 33.95 -37.58 -14.92
CA ASP A 314 32.88 -38.33 -14.25
C ASP A 314 32.97 -38.11 -12.72
N GLU A 315 32.95 -36.86 -12.26
CA GLU A 315 32.91 -36.55 -10.83
C GLU A 315 31.45 -36.36 -10.34
N PRO A 316 31.08 -36.86 -9.15
CA PRO A 316 29.73 -36.72 -8.60
C PRO A 316 29.27 -35.26 -8.46
N GLU A 317 30.19 -34.33 -8.26
CA GLU A 317 29.92 -32.89 -8.12
C GLU A 317 29.47 -32.24 -9.44
N ASP A 318 30.04 -32.67 -10.56
CA ASP A 318 29.67 -32.21 -11.91
C ASP A 318 28.25 -32.68 -12.29
N ALA A 319 27.84 -33.86 -11.81
CA ALA A 319 26.48 -34.36 -12.01
C ALA A 319 25.43 -33.51 -11.25
N VAL A 320 25.77 -33.01 -10.06
CA VAL A 320 24.91 -32.12 -9.26
C VAL A 320 24.81 -30.73 -9.86
N ALA A 321 25.92 -30.16 -10.32
CA ALA A 321 25.91 -28.87 -11.04
C ALA A 321 25.09 -28.97 -12.34
N ALA A 322 25.26 -30.05 -13.10
CA ALA A 322 24.48 -30.33 -14.30
C ALA A 322 22.99 -30.49 -14.02
N ALA A 323 22.63 -31.12 -12.89
CA ALA A 323 21.26 -31.25 -12.42
C ALA A 323 20.60 -29.89 -12.16
N MET A 324 21.27 -29.04 -11.40
CA MET A 324 20.79 -27.71 -11.03
C MET A 324 20.68 -26.80 -12.26
N ALA A 325 21.65 -26.84 -13.18
CA ALA A 325 21.60 -26.10 -14.43
C ALA A 325 20.44 -26.58 -15.33
N GLY A 326 20.21 -27.90 -15.39
CA GLY A 326 19.04 -28.47 -16.05
C GLY A 326 17.72 -28.05 -15.40
N GLN A 327 17.69 -27.87 -14.07
CA GLN A 327 16.53 -27.38 -13.34
C GLN A 327 16.26 -25.90 -13.60
N ALA A 328 17.28 -25.04 -13.55
CA ALA A 328 17.18 -23.64 -13.93
C ALA A 328 16.66 -23.49 -15.37
N GLY A 329 17.15 -24.32 -16.30
CA GLY A 329 16.65 -24.36 -17.68
C GLY A 329 15.19 -24.82 -17.82
N ARG A 330 14.66 -25.63 -16.88
CA ARG A 330 13.21 -25.95 -16.82
C ARG A 330 12.40 -24.77 -16.27
N SER A 331 12.91 -24.08 -15.26
CA SER A 331 12.27 -22.89 -14.69
C SER A 331 12.14 -21.77 -15.74
N ILE A 332 13.19 -21.53 -16.54
CA ILE A 332 13.18 -20.58 -17.66
C ILE A 332 12.09 -20.95 -18.69
N ARG A 333 11.96 -22.22 -19.06
CA ARG A 333 10.89 -22.67 -19.98
C ARG A 333 9.49 -22.51 -19.39
N ARG A 334 9.30 -22.86 -18.12
CA ARG A 334 8.01 -22.65 -17.43
C ARG A 334 7.60 -21.17 -17.38
N LEU A 335 8.57 -20.28 -17.17
CA LEU A 335 8.36 -18.83 -17.24
C LEU A 335 7.89 -18.42 -18.65
N ASP A 336 8.53 -18.98 -19.68
CA ASP A 336 8.15 -18.72 -21.06
C ASP A 336 6.73 -19.17 -21.38
N ASP A 337 6.40 -20.43 -21.07
CA ASP A 337 5.07 -21.01 -21.27
C ASP A 337 3.99 -20.20 -20.52
N THR A 338 4.31 -19.72 -19.33
CA THR A 338 3.37 -18.93 -18.52
C THR A 338 3.18 -17.52 -19.08
N LEU A 339 4.23 -16.88 -19.61
CA LEU A 339 4.13 -15.58 -20.29
C LEU A 339 3.34 -15.70 -21.60
N ASP A 340 3.56 -16.78 -22.34
CA ASP A 340 2.83 -17.04 -23.58
C ASP A 340 1.35 -17.32 -23.30
N SER A 341 1.06 -18.14 -22.28
CA SER A 341 -0.30 -18.35 -21.78
C SER A 341 -0.96 -17.04 -21.36
N ALA A 342 -0.25 -16.16 -20.63
CA ALA A 342 -0.78 -14.85 -20.23
C ALA A 342 -1.09 -13.94 -21.43
N ARG A 343 -0.25 -13.95 -22.47
CA ARG A 343 -0.50 -13.24 -23.73
C ARG A 343 -1.72 -13.81 -24.47
N HIS A 344 -1.83 -15.13 -24.54
CA HIS A 344 -2.98 -15.79 -25.17
C HIS A 344 -4.29 -15.49 -24.43
N ILE A 345 -4.25 -15.51 -23.08
CA ILE A 345 -5.37 -15.10 -22.24
C ILE A 345 -5.77 -13.65 -22.56
N LEU A 346 -4.82 -12.74 -22.75
CA LEU A 346 -5.09 -11.34 -23.08
C LEU A 346 -5.71 -11.18 -24.49
N GLY A 347 -5.23 -11.93 -25.49
CA GLY A 347 -5.70 -11.83 -26.88
C GLY A 347 -5.65 -10.39 -27.42
N ASP A 348 -6.75 -9.92 -28.03
CA ASP A 348 -6.86 -8.55 -28.58
C ASP A 348 -7.02 -7.45 -27.52
N GLY A 349 -7.11 -7.80 -26.24
CA GLY A 349 -7.20 -6.85 -25.15
C GLY A 349 -8.00 -7.31 -23.94
N LEU A 350 -8.03 -6.46 -22.91
CA LEU A 350 -8.68 -6.75 -21.63
C LEU A 350 -10.21 -6.69 -21.77
N ARG A 351 -10.88 -7.83 -21.62
CA ARG A 351 -12.33 -8.02 -21.68
C ARG A 351 -12.88 -8.33 -20.29
N LEU A 352 -13.89 -7.56 -19.86
CA LEU A 352 -14.76 -7.93 -18.75
C LEU A 352 -16.05 -8.50 -19.35
N GLY A 353 -16.52 -9.66 -18.86
CA GLY A 353 -17.75 -10.27 -19.34
C GLY A 353 -18.94 -9.30 -19.35
N PRO A 354 -19.93 -9.49 -20.26
CA PRO A 354 -20.97 -8.50 -20.57
C PRO A 354 -21.90 -8.12 -19.41
N ARG A 355 -21.79 -8.77 -18.24
CA ARG A 355 -22.68 -8.58 -17.09
C ARG A 355 -21.99 -8.08 -15.81
N ALA A 356 -20.79 -7.51 -15.92
CA ALA A 356 -20.12 -6.82 -14.81
C ALA A 356 -20.85 -5.51 -14.42
N ARG A 357 -22.07 -5.63 -13.88
CA ARG A 357 -22.79 -4.54 -13.22
C ARG A 357 -22.06 -4.27 -11.90
N PRO A 358 -21.71 -3.01 -11.59
CA PRO A 358 -21.03 -2.69 -10.34
C PRO A 358 -21.89 -3.18 -9.17
N ARG A 359 -21.33 -4.08 -8.33
CA ARG A 359 -22.01 -4.55 -7.12
C ARG A 359 -22.27 -3.31 -6.25
N ARG A 360 -23.51 -3.12 -5.79
CA ARG A 360 -23.78 -2.22 -4.67
C ARG A 360 -23.01 -2.80 -3.48
N PRO A 361 -21.96 -2.15 -2.92
CA PRO A 361 -21.37 -2.68 -1.70
C PRO A 361 -22.49 -2.76 -0.67
N ARG A 362 -22.74 -3.95 -0.12
CA ARG A 362 -23.62 -4.09 1.03
C ARG A 362 -22.88 -3.39 2.17
N VAL A 363 -23.23 -2.14 2.43
CA VAL A 363 -23.09 -1.61 3.79
C VAL A 363 -23.99 -2.53 4.58
N ARG A 364 -23.41 -3.43 5.37
CA ARG A 364 -24.15 -4.15 6.41
C ARG A 364 -24.31 -3.15 7.54
N PRO A 365 -25.46 -2.47 7.68
CA PRO A 365 -25.71 -1.63 8.85
C PRO A 365 -25.65 -2.46 10.15
N ASP A 366 -25.75 -3.78 10.08
CA ASP A 366 -25.87 -4.62 11.28
C ASP A 366 -24.51 -4.90 11.96
N GLY A 367 -23.40 -4.47 11.36
CA GLY A 367 -22.05 -4.74 11.86
C GLY A 367 -21.31 -3.54 12.46
N TRP A 368 -21.78 -2.30 12.27
CA TRP A 368 -21.04 -1.13 12.80
C TRP A 368 -21.16 -1.04 14.32
N ALA A 369 -22.33 -1.37 14.89
CA ALA A 369 -22.51 -1.39 16.34
C ALA A 369 -21.70 -2.52 17.01
N ALA A 370 -21.61 -3.69 16.37
CA ALA A 370 -20.78 -4.80 16.84
C ALA A 370 -19.28 -4.52 16.65
N ALA A 371 -18.87 -3.91 15.54
CA ALA A 371 -17.48 -3.51 15.28
C ALA A 371 -17.04 -2.35 16.19
N PHE A 372 -17.93 -1.38 16.43
CA PHE A 372 -17.71 -0.29 17.39
C PHE A 372 -17.69 -0.84 18.82
N GLY A 373 -18.65 -1.69 19.18
CA GLY A 373 -18.69 -2.39 20.47
C GLY A 373 -17.44 -3.23 20.72
N GLY A 374 -16.97 -3.98 19.73
CA GLY A 374 -15.71 -4.74 19.78
C GLY A 374 -14.47 -3.84 19.88
N ALA A 375 -14.45 -2.70 19.17
CA ALA A 375 -13.36 -1.74 19.24
C ALA A 375 -13.28 -1.02 20.60
N VAL A 376 -14.44 -0.68 21.20
CA VAL A 376 -14.57 -0.10 22.53
C VAL A 376 -14.17 -1.12 23.60
N ARG A 377 -14.66 -2.35 23.49
CA ARG A 377 -14.42 -3.44 24.47
C ARG A 377 -12.97 -3.96 24.42
N GLY A 378 -12.32 -3.91 23.24
CA GLY A 378 -10.94 -4.33 23.03
C GLY A 378 -9.88 -3.21 23.08
N ARG A 379 -10.25 -1.94 23.35
CA ARG A 379 -9.35 -0.77 23.38
C ARG A 379 -8.35 -0.72 22.20
N SER A 380 -8.83 -1.04 21.00
CA SER A 380 -7.99 -1.20 19.80
C SER A 380 -7.23 0.09 19.44
N ALA A 381 -6.15 -0.01 18.66
CA ALA A 381 -5.39 1.16 18.20
C ALA A 381 -6.26 2.18 17.43
N LEU A 382 -7.25 1.72 16.66
CA LEU A 382 -8.20 2.58 15.94
C LEU A 382 -9.10 3.34 16.93
N PHE A 383 -9.59 2.68 17.98
CA PHE A 383 -10.41 3.31 19.01
C PHE A 383 -9.62 4.40 19.75
N ARG A 384 -8.38 4.11 20.15
CA ARG A 384 -7.49 5.09 20.81
C ARG A 384 -7.23 6.32 19.94
N HIS A 385 -6.96 6.13 18.64
CA HIS A 385 -6.80 7.25 17.71
C HIS A 385 -8.10 8.06 17.56
N THR A 386 -9.24 7.38 17.39
CA THR A 386 -10.56 8.01 17.28
C THR A 386 -10.90 8.85 18.50
N ALA A 387 -10.71 8.28 19.70
CA ALA A 387 -10.93 8.97 20.97
C ALA A 387 -9.99 10.17 21.12
N ARG A 388 -8.70 10.02 20.77
CA ARG A 388 -7.73 11.12 20.79
C ARG A 388 -8.15 12.28 19.90
N VAL A 389 -8.55 11.99 18.65
CA VAL A 389 -9.02 13.03 17.72
C VAL A 389 -10.30 13.68 18.25
N ALA A 390 -11.26 12.91 18.73
CA ALA A 390 -12.50 13.43 19.32
C ALA A 390 -12.24 14.37 20.51
N VAL A 391 -11.43 13.94 21.47
CA VAL A 391 -11.10 14.73 22.66
C VAL A 391 -10.38 16.02 22.27
N LEU A 392 -9.31 15.93 21.45
CA LEU A 392 -8.49 17.10 21.14
C LEU A 392 -9.22 18.11 20.25
N VAL A 393 -10.03 17.66 19.29
CA VAL A 393 -10.81 18.55 18.44
C VAL A 393 -11.93 19.21 19.24
N THR A 394 -12.62 18.47 20.11
CA THR A 394 -13.65 19.04 21.00
C THR A 394 -13.05 20.03 21.98
N LEU A 395 -11.90 19.70 22.58
CA LEU A 395 -11.15 20.58 23.47
C LEU A 395 -10.75 21.87 22.75
N ALA A 396 -10.21 21.77 21.53
CA ALA A 396 -9.85 22.95 20.74
C ALA A 396 -11.08 23.81 20.42
N THR A 397 -12.22 23.20 20.04
CA THR A 397 -13.47 23.95 19.83
C THR A 397 -13.95 24.63 21.12
N ALA A 398 -13.84 23.95 22.28
CA ALA A 398 -14.22 24.48 23.58
C ALA A 398 -13.32 25.65 24.02
N ILE A 399 -12.01 25.54 23.81
CA ILE A 399 -11.04 26.63 24.05
C ILE A 399 -11.41 27.85 23.19
N SER A 400 -11.65 27.65 21.90
CA SER A 400 -12.07 28.73 20.99
C SER A 400 -13.38 29.38 21.42
N ALA A 401 -14.35 28.58 21.89
CA ALA A 401 -15.64 29.06 22.37
C ALA A 401 -15.51 29.88 23.67
N ALA A 402 -14.76 29.35 24.65
CA ALA A 402 -14.59 29.95 25.98
C ALA A 402 -13.79 31.25 25.93
N LEU A 403 -12.66 31.26 25.21
CA LEU A 403 -11.79 32.43 25.08
C LEU A 403 -12.28 33.44 24.04
N ARG A 404 -13.40 33.15 23.36
CA ARG A 404 -13.99 34.02 22.33
C ARG A 404 -12.99 34.40 21.23
N LEU A 405 -12.13 33.44 20.84
CA LEU A 405 -10.98 33.72 19.96
C LEU A 405 -11.44 34.22 18.58
N PRO A 406 -10.87 35.36 18.10
CA PRO A 406 -11.03 35.78 16.71
C PRO A 406 -10.59 34.66 15.76
N HIS A 407 -11.42 34.36 14.77
CA HIS A 407 -11.21 33.26 13.81
C HIS A 407 -10.88 31.90 14.48
N GLY A 408 -11.43 31.65 15.67
CA GLY A 408 -11.14 30.48 16.50
C GLY A 408 -11.43 29.12 15.85
N GLN A 409 -12.15 29.05 14.73
CA GLN A 409 -12.36 27.82 13.95
C GLN A 409 -11.07 27.20 13.42
N TRP A 410 -10.02 28.00 13.22
CA TRP A 410 -8.76 27.48 12.68
C TRP A 410 -8.01 26.62 13.69
N LEU A 411 -8.28 26.80 14.99
CA LEU A 411 -7.71 25.99 16.06
C LEU A 411 -8.16 24.51 15.95
N PRO A 412 -9.46 24.15 16.01
CA PRO A 412 -9.92 22.77 15.85
C PRO A 412 -9.68 22.22 14.44
N VAL A 413 -9.78 23.05 13.38
CA VAL A 413 -9.43 22.63 12.00
C VAL A 413 -7.96 22.19 11.93
N THR A 414 -7.06 22.90 12.59
CA THR A 414 -5.64 22.55 12.59
C THR A 414 -5.36 21.28 13.38
N VAL A 415 -5.99 21.10 14.54
CA VAL A 415 -5.90 19.84 15.30
C VAL A 415 -6.37 18.66 14.45
N LEU A 416 -7.53 18.78 13.83
CA LEU A 416 -8.14 17.73 12.99
C LEU A 416 -7.27 17.34 11.78
N LEU A 417 -6.66 18.32 11.10
CA LEU A 417 -5.88 18.07 9.88
C LEU A 417 -4.43 17.65 10.16
N SER A 418 -3.91 18.00 11.35
CA SER A 418 -2.53 17.74 11.76
C SER A 418 -2.36 16.41 12.47
N LEU A 419 -3.36 15.95 13.25
CA LEU A 419 -3.27 14.66 13.93
C LEU A 419 -3.13 13.50 12.92
N ARG A 420 -2.19 12.61 13.22
CA ARG A 420 -1.90 11.38 12.46
C ARG A 420 -1.77 10.20 13.41
N ASP A 421 -1.65 9.00 12.83
CA ASP A 421 -1.55 7.75 13.59
C ASP A 421 -0.27 7.68 14.43
N THR A 422 0.82 8.33 13.99
CA THR A 422 2.10 8.37 14.71
C THR A 422 2.52 9.79 15.06
N PHE A 423 3.36 9.92 16.09
CA PHE A 423 3.89 11.20 16.55
C PHE A 423 4.70 11.90 15.45
N ARG A 424 5.66 11.20 14.82
CA ARG A 424 6.49 11.77 13.75
C ARG A 424 5.64 12.27 12.58
N GLN A 425 4.63 11.50 12.17
CA GLN A 425 3.71 11.93 11.12
C GLN A 425 2.91 13.17 11.54
N THR A 426 2.49 13.25 12.81
CA THR A 426 1.79 14.42 13.35
C THR A 426 2.70 15.65 13.34
N LEU A 427 3.94 15.53 13.82
CA LEU A 427 4.92 16.61 13.85
C LEU A 427 5.20 17.14 12.44
N THR A 428 5.53 16.26 11.49
CA THR A 428 5.72 16.64 10.09
C THR A 428 4.47 17.31 9.51
N ARG A 429 3.26 16.85 9.88
CA ARG A 429 2.03 17.48 9.41
C ARG A 429 1.83 18.87 10.00
N VAL A 430 2.13 19.06 11.29
CA VAL A 430 2.07 20.36 11.97
C VAL A 430 3.04 21.33 11.32
N GLU A 431 4.30 20.93 11.10
CA GLU A 431 5.29 21.76 10.40
C GLU A 431 4.78 22.19 9.02
N GLN A 432 4.33 21.23 8.20
CA GLN A 432 3.79 21.51 6.87
C GLN A 432 2.57 22.44 6.93
N ARG A 433 1.74 22.32 7.98
CA ARG A 433 0.53 23.13 8.16
C ARG A 433 0.84 24.54 8.64
N VAL A 434 1.79 24.70 9.56
CA VAL A 434 2.25 26.00 10.08
C VAL A 434 2.98 26.76 8.98
N PHE A 435 4.00 26.18 8.35
CA PHE A 435 4.74 26.85 7.28
C PHE A 435 3.88 27.10 6.04
N GLY A 436 3.16 26.08 5.57
CA GLY A 436 2.29 26.23 4.41
C GLY A 436 1.11 27.17 4.68
N GLY A 437 0.60 27.16 5.92
CA GLY A 437 -0.46 28.06 6.36
C GLY A 437 -0.01 29.51 6.50
N ALA A 438 1.19 29.75 7.02
CA ALA A 438 1.78 31.08 7.13
C ALA A 438 2.11 31.67 5.76
N ALA A 439 2.78 30.90 4.89
CA ALA A 439 3.06 31.31 3.52
C ALA A 439 1.77 31.59 2.73
N GLY A 440 0.78 30.70 2.82
CA GLY A 440 -0.50 30.90 2.17
C GLY A 440 -1.29 32.10 2.71
N ALA A 441 -1.21 32.39 4.02
CA ALA A 441 -1.85 33.55 4.63
C ALA A 441 -1.17 34.87 4.22
N ALA A 442 0.16 34.88 4.13
CA ALA A 442 0.91 36.03 3.60
C ALA A 442 0.56 36.30 2.13
N VAL A 443 0.51 35.25 1.30
CA VAL A 443 0.07 35.36 -0.09
C VAL A 443 -1.36 35.89 -0.19
N ALA A 444 -2.28 35.40 0.66
CA ALA A 444 -3.64 35.93 0.72
C ALA A 444 -3.65 37.43 1.05
N ALA A 445 -2.95 37.83 2.12
CA ALA A 445 -2.88 39.21 2.58
C ALA A 445 -2.33 40.15 1.50
N VAL A 446 -1.23 39.78 0.84
CA VAL A 446 -0.65 40.57 -0.26
C VAL A 446 -1.64 40.71 -1.42
N LEU A 447 -2.24 39.60 -1.87
CA LEU A 447 -3.16 39.62 -3.01
C LEU A 447 -4.43 40.43 -2.73
N LEU A 448 -4.87 40.50 -1.48
CA LEU A 448 -6.05 41.26 -1.06
C LEU A 448 -5.73 42.72 -0.76
N ALA A 449 -4.51 43.03 -0.30
CA ALA A 449 -4.01 44.40 -0.16
C ALA A 449 -3.94 45.14 -1.51
N LEU A 450 -3.80 44.42 -2.62
CA LEU A 450 -3.89 44.99 -3.97
C LEU A 450 -5.31 45.44 -4.38
N ALA A 451 -6.29 45.37 -3.45
CA ALA A 451 -7.70 45.70 -3.66
C ALA A 451 -8.29 45.11 -4.97
N PRO A 452 -8.16 43.79 -5.19
CA PRO A 452 -8.59 43.16 -6.43
C PRO A 452 -10.11 43.27 -6.60
N SER A 453 -10.56 43.59 -7.81
CA SER A 453 -12.01 43.57 -8.10
C SER A 453 -12.58 42.15 -7.98
N PRO A 454 -13.89 41.98 -7.68
CA PRO A 454 -14.52 40.67 -7.52
C PRO A 454 -14.20 39.60 -8.60
N PRO A 455 -14.11 39.91 -9.92
CA PRO A 455 -13.69 38.92 -10.91
C PRO A 455 -12.25 38.41 -10.71
N HIS A 456 -11.33 39.26 -10.27
CA HIS A 456 -9.94 38.85 -10.00
C HIS A 456 -9.87 37.89 -8.81
N ILE A 457 -10.70 38.10 -7.78
CA ILE A 457 -10.79 37.19 -6.62
C ILE A 457 -11.28 35.81 -7.07
N VAL A 458 -12.34 35.75 -7.88
CA VAL A 458 -12.86 34.47 -8.42
C VAL A 458 -11.83 33.77 -9.30
N ALA A 459 -11.12 34.51 -10.15
CA ALA A 459 -10.05 33.96 -10.99
C ALA A 459 -8.92 33.38 -10.12
N LEU A 460 -8.49 34.11 -9.11
CA LEU A 460 -7.44 33.69 -8.19
C LEU A 460 -7.82 32.44 -7.39
N MET A 461 -9.05 32.37 -6.88
CA MET A 461 -9.58 31.17 -6.22
C MET A 461 -9.58 29.97 -7.17
N THR A 462 -9.96 30.17 -8.42
CA THR A 462 -9.95 29.13 -9.46
C THR A 462 -8.52 28.63 -9.74
N VAL A 463 -7.55 29.53 -9.81
CA VAL A 463 -6.12 29.19 -9.98
C VAL A 463 -5.58 28.43 -8.76
N PHE A 464 -5.85 28.88 -7.54
CA PHE A 464 -5.44 28.17 -6.33
C PHE A 464 -6.06 26.78 -6.22
N ALA A 465 -7.33 26.63 -6.62
CA ALA A 465 -7.98 25.33 -6.73
C ALA A 465 -7.28 24.44 -7.77
N ALA A 466 -6.98 24.97 -8.96
CA ALA A 466 -6.30 24.24 -10.04
C ALA A 466 -4.94 23.72 -9.57
N VAL A 467 -4.08 24.63 -9.13
CA VAL A 467 -2.70 24.32 -8.74
C VAL A 467 -2.70 23.44 -7.48
N GLY A 468 -3.45 23.83 -6.46
CA GLY A 468 -3.48 23.12 -5.17
C GLY A 468 -3.90 21.67 -5.34
N PHE A 469 -5.03 21.40 -5.99
CA PHE A 469 -5.51 20.03 -6.17
C PHE A 469 -4.70 19.22 -7.18
N ALA A 470 -4.00 19.86 -8.14
CA ALA A 470 -3.05 19.18 -9.02
C ALA A 470 -1.81 18.66 -8.27
N VAL A 471 -1.28 19.42 -7.32
CA VAL A 471 -0.05 19.08 -6.58
C VAL A 471 -0.30 18.38 -5.24
N ARG A 472 -1.57 18.08 -4.91
CA ARG A 472 -1.95 17.48 -3.62
C ARG A 472 -1.29 16.13 -3.35
N SER A 473 -1.16 15.28 -4.37
CA SER A 473 -0.48 13.99 -4.32
C SER A 473 1.04 14.11 -4.22
N VAL A 474 1.61 15.25 -4.66
CA VAL A 474 3.05 15.51 -4.67
C VAL A 474 3.55 15.94 -3.30
N SER A 475 2.91 16.95 -2.70
CA SER A 475 3.32 17.51 -1.41
C SER A 475 2.15 18.17 -0.70
N PHE A 476 1.93 17.77 0.56
CA PHE A 476 0.95 18.44 1.39
C PHE A 476 1.31 19.89 1.71
N ALA A 477 2.61 20.23 1.79
CA ALA A 477 3.03 21.61 2.02
C ALA A 477 2.60 22.52 0.87
N LEU A 478 2.86 22.11 -0.39
CA LEU A 478 2.42 22.84 -1.58
C LEU A 478 0.90 22.98 -1.62
N TRP A 479 0.18 21.88 -1.35
CA TRP A 479 -1.28 21.94 -1.23
C TRP A 479 -1.74 22.89 -0.11
N SER A 480 -1.04 22.94 1.03
CA SER A 480 -1.39 23.82 2.15
C SER A 480 -1.17 25.30 1.81
N VAL A 481 -0.14 25.62 1.01
CA VAL A 481 0.13 26.99 0.51
C VAL A 481 -0.98 27.46 -0.41
N CYS A 482 -1.48 26.61 -1.31
CA CYS A 482 -2.58 26.98 -2.22
C CYS A 482 -3.96 26.93 -1.57
N SER A 483 -4.22 25.93 -0.72
CA SER A 483 -5.54 25.74 -0.10
C SER A 483 -5.84 26.77 0.99
N THR A 484 -4.83 27.31 1.65
CA THR A 484 -4.99 28.35 2.67
C THR A 484 -5.67 29.61 2.13
N PRO A 485 -5.11 30.33 1.13
CA PRO A 485 -5.74 31.52 0.56
C PRO A 485 -7.10 31.18 -0.05
N LEU A 486 -7.22 30.03 -0.72
CA LEU A 486 -8.49 29.56 -1.28
C LEU A 486 -9.62 29.46 -0.23
N VAL A 487 -9.36 28.79 0.90
CA VAL A 487 -10.37 28.63 1.96
C VAL A 487 -10.63 29.96 2.67
N MET A 488 -9.60 30.80 2.86
CA MET A 488 -9.79 32.15 3.42
C MET A 488 -10.74 32.98 2.54
N MET A 489 -10.50 33.03 1.24
CA MET A 489 -11.34 33.73 0.26
C MET A 489 -12.75 33.13 0.15
N LEU A 490 -12.91 31.81 0.32
CA LEU A 490 -14.24 31.17 0.37
C LEU A 490 -15.02 31.55 1.63
N MET A 491 -14.34 31.70 2.77
CA MET A 491 -14.96 31.92 4.07
C MET A 491 -15.36 33.38 4.30
N ASP A 492 -14.54 34.33 3.87
CA ASP A 492 -14.72 35.73 4.23
C ASP A 492 -14.28 36.68 3.09
N LEU A 493 -15.13 36.93 2.09
CA LEU A 493 -14.78 37.81 0.97
C LEU A 493 -14.61 39.29 1.37
N SER A 494 -15.13 39.70 2.53
CA SER A 494 -15.37 41.10 2.90
C SER A 494 -14.39 41.67 3.94
N HIS A 495 -13.72 40.84 4.75
CA HIS A 495 -12.80 41.31 5.81
C HIS A 495 -11.32 40.91 5.62
N LEU A 496 -10.94 40.43 4.44
CA LEU A 496 -9.57 39.94 4.20
C LEU A 496 -8.50 41.03 3.99
N SER A 497 -8.83 42.32 4.15
CA SER A 497 -7.91 43.41 3.81
C SER A 497 -6.93 43.81 4.91
N SER A 498 -7.01 43.21 6.11
CA SER A 498 -6.23 43.66 7.26
C SER A 498 -5.22 42.61 7.74
N TRP A 499 -3.97 43.04 7.93
CA TRP A 499 -2.82 42.19 8.27
C TRP A 499 -2.97 41.45 9.62
N ASP A 500 -3.80 41.98 10.52
CA ASP A 500 -4.15 41.37 11.79
C ASP A 500 -4.88 40.02 11.62
N VAL A 501 -5.76 39.89 10.62
CA VAL A 501 -6.48 38.64 10.31
C VAL A 501 -5.51 37.52 9.92
N ALA A 502 -4.49 37.85 9.12
CA ALA A 502 -3.46 36.91 8.72
C ALA A 502 -2.62 36.46 9.93
N LEU A 503 -2.24 37.39 10.81
CA LEU A 503 -1.46 37.09 12.02
C LEU A 503 -2.25 36.24 13.02
N GLN A 504 -3.51 36.60 13.29
CA GLN A 504 -4.40 35.83 14.16
C GLN A 504 -4.58 34.40 13.65
N ARG A 505 -4.68 34.21 12.33
CA ARG A 505 -4.74 32.88 11.73
C ARG A 505 -3.45 32.10 11.96
N ILE A 506 -2.29 32.71 11.75
CA ILE A 506 -0.99 32.05 12.01
C ILE A 506 -0.92 31.61 13.48
N ALA A 507 -1.34 32.47 14.41
CA ALA A 507 -1.40 32.15 15.84
C ALA A 507 -2.35 30.96 16.13
N MET A 508 -3.55 30.93 15.54
CA MET A 508 -4.50 29.81 15.71
C MET A 508 -3.97 28.49 15.13
N VAL A 509 -3.28 28.55 13.98
CA VAL A 509 -2.65 27.36 13.39
C VAL A 509 -1.48 26.88 14.26
N ALA A 510 -0.66 27.78 14.78
CA ALA A 510 0.44 27.42 15.68
C ALA A 510 -0.08 26.80 16.98
N ALA A 511 -1.08 27.42 17.62
CA ALA A 511 -1.71 26.91 18.84
C ALA A 511 -2.38 25.55 18.62
N GLY A 512 -3.09 25.37 17.50
CA GLY A 512 -3.72 24.09 17.15
C GLY A 512 -2.67 23.01 16.86
N GLY A 513 -1.55 23.40 16.24
CA GLY A 513 -0.38 22.54 16.07
C GLY A 513 0.21 22.09 17.40
N ALA A 514 0.36 23.01 18.36
CA ALA A 514 0.83 22.70 19.71
C ALA A 514 -0.09 21.71 20.42
N ILE A 515 -1.41 21.94 20.40
CA ILE A 515 -2.41 21.00 20.95
C ILE A 515 -2.28 19.62 20.30
N ALA A 516 -2.08 19.54 18.97
CA ALA A 516 -1.93 18.28 18.26
C ALA A 516 -0.66 17.53 18.67
N VAL A 517 0.48 18.22 18.80
CA VAL A 517 1.77 17.62 19.23
C VAL A 517 1.69 17.14 20.67
N VAL A 518 1.20 18.00 21.58
CA VAL A 518 1.03 17.67 23.00
C VAL A 518 0.06 16.50 23.16
N GLY A 519 -1.07 16.53 22.48
CA GLY A 519 -2.05 15.46 22.49
C GLY A 519 -1.52 14.14 21.89
N ALA A 520 -0.71 14.20 20.83
CA ALA A 520 -0.04 13.03 20.28
C ALA A 520 1.02 12.45 21.24
N ARG A 521 1.63 13.29 22.08
CA ARG A 521 2.66 12.89 23.06
C ARG A 521 2.07 12.34 24.37
N LEU A 522 1.01 12.96 24.88
CA LEU A 522 0.46 12.71 26.23
C LEU A 522 -0.72 11.75 26.23
N LEU A 523 -1.60 11.79 25.21
CA LEU A 523 -2.85 11.04 25.23
C LEU A 523 -2.68 9.63 24.66
N TRP A 524 -2.69 8.60 25.51
CA TRP A 524 -2.54 7.18 25.14
C TRP A 524 -1.29 6.84 24.29
N PRO A 525 -0.07 7.18 24.72
CA PRO A 525 1.12 6.53 24.17
C PRO A 525 1.07 5.04 24.56
N ARG A 526 1.57 4.14 23.71
CA ARG A 526 1.78 2.69 23.96
C ARG A 526 0.70 1.70 23.48
N GLY A 527 0.18 1.87 22.26
CA GLY A 527 -0.58 0.79 21.61
C GLY A 527 0.28 -0.19 20.82
N ALA A 528 1.22 0.32 20.01
CA ALA A 528 2.00 -0.50 19.10
C ALA A 528 2.89 -1.52 19.83
N ALA A 529 3.60 -1.11 20.89
CA ALA A 529 4.46 -2.03 21.64
C ALA A 529 3.70 -3.22 22.26
N GLN A 530 2.44 -2.99 22.68
CA GLN A 530 1.56 -4.04 23.22
C GLN A 530 1.09 -5.03 22.14
N GLU A 531 1.11 -4.64 20.87
CA GLU A 531 0.76 -5.52 19.75
C GLU A 531 1.93 -6.42 19.33
N ILE A 532 3.16 -6.13 19.79
CA ILE A 532 4.35 -6.89 19.38
C ILE A 532 4.20 -8.38 19.72
N PRO A 533 3.84 -8.78 20.95
CA PRO A 533 3.84 -10.21 21.28
C PRO A 533 2.79 -10.97 20.48
N ALA A 534 1.61 -10.39 20.29
CA ALA A 534 0.52 -10.99 19.52
C ALA A 534 0.84 -11.06 18.01
N ARG A 535 1.46 -10.03 17.43
CA ARG A 535 1.79 -10.00 15.99
C ARG A 535 2.97 -10.91 15.63
N THR A 536 3.95 -11.00 16.53
CA THR A 536 5.07 -11.95 16.37
C THR A 536 4.58 -13.39 16.57
N ALA A 537 3.67 -13.64 17.52
CA ALA A 537 2.98 -14.93 17.68
C ALA A 537 2.26 -15.36 16.40
N GLU A 538 1.45 -14.46 15.84
CA GLU A 538 0.66 -14.68 14.62
C GLU A 538 1.58 -15.01 13.44
N LEU A 539 2.72 -14.32 13.32
CA LEU A 539 3.72 -14.57 12.27
C LEU A 539 4.37 -15.95 12.42
N LEU A 540 4.92 -16.26 13.60
CA LEU A 540 5.59 -17.54 13.84
C LEU A 540 4.62 -18.72 13.68
N SER A 541 3.37 -18.57 14.14
CA SER A 541 2.34 -19.61 13.96
C SER A 541 2.03 -19.83 12.47
N ALA A 542 1.91 -18.76 11.68
CA ALA A 542 1.68 -18.88 10.26
C ALA A 542 2.88 -19.52 9.53
N ASP A 543 4.11 -19.19 9.92
CA ASP A 543 5.34 -19.78 9.37
C ASP A 543 5.44 -21.28 9.69
N ALA A 544 5.10 -21.68 10.92
CA ALA A 544 5.02 -23.09 11.31
C ALA A 544 3.98 -23.86 10.49
N GLU A 545 2.76 -23.31 10.34
CA GLU A 545 1.71 -23.93 9.54
C GLU A 545 2.09 -24.08 8.05
N LEU A 546 2.77 -23.08 7.48
CA LEU A 546 3.27 -23.15 6.11
C LEU A 546 4.39 -24.19 5.98
N THR A 547 5.29 -24.26 6.95
CA THR A 547 6.39 -25.23 6.98
C THR A 547 5.85 -26.66 7.04
N ARG A 548 4.85 -26.91 7.90
CA ARG A 548 4.16 -28.21 7.97
C ARG A 548 3.39 -28.54 6.70
N ALA A 549 2.78 -27.54 6.05
CA ALA A 549 2.17 -27.76 4.75
C ALA A 549 3.20 -28.12 3.66
N ALA A 550 4.41 -27.56 3.73
CA ALA A 550 5.50 -27.94 2.81
C ALA A 550 6.02 -29.36 3.09
N ALA A 551 6.12 -29.75 4.37
CA ALA A 551 6.43 -31.12 4.76
C ALA A 551 5.41 -32.12 4.20
N ALA A 552 4.12 -31.79 4.30
CA ALA A 552 3.03 -32.60 3.75
C ALA A 552 3.11 -32.74 2.21
N VAL A 553 3.60 -31.71 1.50
CA VAL A 553 3.83 -31.80 0.06
C VAL A 553 5.05 -32.67 -0.25
N ALA A 554 6.14 -32.48 0.49
CA ALA A 554 7.35 -33.26 0.31
C ALA A 554 7.17 -34.76 0.63
N GLY A 555 6.32 -35.08 1.62
CA GLY A 555 5.96 -36.46 1.96
C GLY A 555 4.88 -37.08 1.08
N GLY A 556 4.42 -36.37 0.05
CA GLY A 556 3.38 -36.85 -0.88
C GLY A 556 1.96 -36.90 -0.30
N GLN A 557 1.73 -36.35 0.91
CA GLN A 557 0.40 -36.28 1.52
C GLN A 557 -0.48 -35.17 0.92
N ALA A 558 0.13 -34.17 0.28
CA ALA A 558 -0.57 -33.08 -0.40
C ALA A 558 0.01 -32.83 -1.81
N PRO A 559 -0.82 -32.57 -2.82
CA PRO A 559 -0.33 -32.38 -4.19
C PRO A 559 0.39 -31.04 -4.38
N ARG A 560 0.12 -30.04 -3.54
CA ARG A 560 0.74 -28.70 -3.63
C ARG A 560 0.50 -27.89 -2.37
N LEU A 561 1.28 -26.83 -2.19
CA LEU A 561 1.10 -25.90 -1.08
C LEU A 561 -0.31 -25.27 -1.09
N PRO A 562 -1.00 -25.24 0.07
CA PRO A 562 -2.27 -24.54 0.22
C PRO A 562 -2.08 -23.03 0.05
N HIS A 563 -2.91 -22.43 -0.81
CA HIS A 563 -2.79 -21.00 -1.16
C HIS A 563 -3.22 -20.07 -0.01
N ASP A 564 -4.15 -20.52 0.82
CA ASP A 564 -4.60 -19.87 2.05
C ASP A 564 -3.46 -19.70 3.07
N ARG A 565 -2.60 -20.69 3.24
CA ARG A 565 -1.43 -20.61 4.14
C ARG A 565 -0.39 -19.59 3.66
N LEU A 566 -0.13 -19.55 2.35
CA LEU A 566 0.72 -18.53 1.73
C LEU A 566 0.17 -17.11 1.95
N ILE A 567 -1.15 -16.95 1.85
CA ILE A 567 -1.83 -15.67 2.13
C ILE A 567 -1.70 -15.32 3.62
N ALA A 568 -1.87 -16.28 4.53
CA ALA A 568 -1.80 -16.08 5.97
C ALA A 568 -0.41 -15.58 6.41
N VAL A 569 0.67 -16.27 6.01
CA VAL A 569 2.05 -15.82 6.26
C VAL A 569 2.28 -14.42 5.71
N SER A 570 1.89 -14.18 4.45
CA SER A 570 2.08 -12.86 3.82
C SER A 570 1.33 -11.76 4.58
N ALA A 571 0.12 -12.03 5.07
CA ALA A 571 -0.65 -11.10 5.89
C ALA A 571 0.00 -10.85 7.26
N ALA A 572 0.56 -11.87 7.89
CA ALA A 572 1.25 -11.75 9.17
C ALA A 572 2.57 -10.97 9.03
N VAL A 573 3.36 -11.24 7.99
CA VAL A 573 4.58 -10.48 7.63
C VAL A 573 4.25 -9.00 7.44
N ASP A 574 3.18 -8.69 6.70
CA ASP A 574 2.72 -7.31 6.50
C ASP A 574 2.25 -6.67 7.81
N GLY A 575 1.62 -7.44 8.69
CA GLY A 575 1.20 -7.02 10.02
C GLY A 575 2.39 -6.55 10.87
N VAL A 576 3.44 -7.38 10.96
CA VAL A 576 4.68 -7.05 11.69
C VAL A 576 5.43 -5.89 11.03
N ALA A 577 5.58 -5.88 9.70
CA ALA A 577 6.24 -4.79 8.98
C ALA A 577 5.51 -3.44 9.18
N LYS A 578 4.17 -3.45 9.18
CA LYS A 578 3.37 -2.26 9.48
C LYS A 578 3.52 -1.85 10.93
N LEU A 579 3.58 -2.79 11.87
CA LEU A 579 3.83 -2.51 13.27
C LEU A 579 5.20 -1.84 13.48
N ARG A 580 6.26 -2.40 12.90
CA ARG A 580 7.62 -1.82 12.88
C ARG A 580 7.62 -0.38 12.36
N SER A 581 6.94 -0.14 11.24
CA SER A 581 6.85 1.21 10.64
C SER A 581 6.17 2.24 11.57
N ARG A 582 5.20 1.80 12.38
CA ARG A 582 4.54 2.66 13.36
C ARG A 582 5.45 2.96 14.54
N LEU A 583 6.14 1.94 15.06
CA LEU A 583 7.10 2.06 16.16
C LEU A 583 8.23 3.03 15.84
N ALA A 584 8.78 3.00 14.62
CA ALA A 584 9.81 3.93 14.16
C ALA A 584 9.34 5.41 14.11
N GLY A 585 8.02 5.63 14.11
CA GLY A 585 7.40 6.94 14.17
C GLY A 585 7.16 7.47 15.59
N GLU A 586 7.48 6.68 16.63
CA GLU A 586 7.23 7.04 18.03
C GLU A 586 8.42 7.79 18.65
N PRO A 587 8.19 8.67 19.65
CA PRO A 587 9.25 9.45 20.30
C PRO A 587 10.32 8.58 21.00
N SER A 588 9.92 7.43 21.55
CA SER A 588 10.78 6.47 22.25
C SER A 588 11.05 5.25 21.36
N SER A 589 11.47 5.49 20.12
CA SER A 589 11.88 4.42 19.21
C SER A 589 13.17 3.78 19.74
N ASP A 590 13.15 2.46 19.89
CA ASP A 590 14.31 1.66 20.30
C ASP A 590 14.92 1.04 19.03
N PRO A 591 16.11 1.51 18.57
CA PRO A 591 16.72 1.05 17.33
C PRO A 591 16.92 -0.46 17.27
N ASP A 592 17.37 -1.05 18.38
CA ASP A 592 17.65 -2.48 18.47
C ASP A 592 16.35 -3.29 18.33
N ARG A 593 15.26 -2.82 18.94
CA ARG A 593 13.94 -3.46 18.77
C ARG A 593 13.43 -3.36 17.33
N LEU A 594 13.68 -2.24 16.65
CA LEU A 594 13.28 -2.07 15.24
C LEU A 594 14.09 -2.98 14.31
N ASP A 595 15.38 -3.15 14.58
CA ASP A 595 16.27 -4.04 13.84
C ASP A 595 15.83 -5.50 13.99
N ARG A 596 15.53 -5.94 15.22
CA ARG A 596 14.98 -7.29 15.47
C ARG A 596 13.68 -7.57 14.72
N LEU A 597 12.78 -6.59 14.63
CA LEU A 597 11.55 -6.73 13.84
C LEU A 597 11.82 -6.79 12.33
N ASP A 598 12.84 -6.07 11.84
CA ASP A 598 13.28 -6.17 10.44
C ASP A 598 13.92 -7.53 10.16
N THR A 599 14.71 -8.06 11.09
CA THR A 599 15.28 -9.42 11.04
C THR A 599 14.20 -10.48 11.00
N LEU A 600 13.21 -10.43 11.91
CA LEU A 600 12.06 -11.35 11.90
C LEU A 600 11.29 -11.32 10.56
N VAL A 601 11.06 -10.12 10.02
CA VAL A 601 10.37 -9.95 8.73
C VAL A 601 11.21 -10.48 7.55
N ARG A 602 12.53 -10.35 7.59
CA ARG A 602 13.45 -10.89 6.56
C ARG A 602 13.49 -12.41 6.63
N ALA A 603 13.76 -12.98 7.81
CA ALA A 603 13.85 -14.43 8.02
C ALA A 603 12.54 -15.14 7.60
N SER A 604 11.37 -14.60 7.97
CA SER A 604 10.08 -15.17 7.55
C SER A 604 9.86 -15.12 6.03
N ARG A 605 10.28 -14.03 5.36
CA ARG A 605 10.21 -13.95 3.88
C ARG A 605 11.12 -14.98 3.22
N HIS A 606 12.36 -15.09 3.68
CA HIS A 606 13.31 -16.09 3.18
C HIS A 606 12.80 -17.51 3.39
N LEU A 607 12.31 -17.82 4.60
CA LEU A 607 11.70 -19.10 4.93
C LEU A 607 10.57 -19.43 3.96
N ARG A 608 9.59 -18.53 3.81
CA ARG A 608 8.46 -18.71 2.89
C ARG A 608 8.92 -18.98 1.45
N ASP A 609 9.87 -18.19 0.97
CA ASP A 609 10.35 -18.29 -0.41
C ASP A 609 11.11 -19.61 -0.65
N ARG A 610 11.90 -20.06 0.34
CA ARG A 610 12.57 -21.37 0.34
C ARG A 610 11.56 -22.52 0.42
N LEU A 611 10.53 -22.44 1.26
CA LEU A 611 9.46 -23.44 1.35
C LEU A 611 8.70 -23.61 0.05
N VAL A 612 8.41 -22.50 -0.65
CA VAL A 612 7.80 -22.54 -1.99
C VAL A 612 8.69 -23.24 -3.00
N ALA A 613 9.99 -22.91 -3.00
CA ALA A 613 10.96 -23.55 -3.89
C ALA A 613 11.09 -25.06 -3.59
N VAL A 614 11.15 -25.43 -2.31
CA VAL A 614 11.27 -26.81 -1.86
C VAL A 614 10.02 -27.60 -2.24
N ALA A 615 8.83 -27.11 -1.91
CA ALA A 615 7.57 -27.79 -2.24
C ALA A 615 7.35 -27.94 -3.76
N GLY A 616 7.73 -26.93 -4.56
CA GLY A 616 7.64 -27.01 -6.02
C GLY A 616 8.63 -27.99 -6.66
N ALA A 617 9.74 -28.29 -5.99
CA ALA A 617 10.69 -29.31 -6.42
C ALA A 617 10.33 -30.72 -5.90
N ALA A 618 9.66 -30.78 -4.74
CA ALA A 618 9.34 -32.01 -4.01
C ALA A 618 8.01 -32.68 -4.43
N GLU A 619 7.21 -32.06 -5.30
CA GLU A 619 5.87 -32.51 -5.78
C GLU A 619 5.81 -33.95 -6.35
N HIS A 620 6.93 -34.67 -6.44
CA HIS A 620 7.06 -36.01 -7.00
C HIS A 620 8.05 -36.90 -6.24
N LEU A 621 8.40 -36.56 -4.99
CA LEU A 621 9.20 -37.41 -4.11
C LEU A 621 8.22 -38.36 -3.38
N GLY A 622 8.55 -39.66 -3.35
CA GLY A 622 7.69 -40.69 -2.76
C GLY A 622 7.66 -40.63 -1.23
N GLY A 623 6.82 -41.47 -0.59
CA GLY A 623 6.65 -41.49 0.87
C GLY A 623 7.92 -41.92 1.64
N ASP A 624 8.14 -41.25 2.79
CA ASP A 624 9.28 -41.34 3.73
C ASP A 624 10.59 -40.66 3.29
N ASP A 625 10.47 -39.40 2.83
CA ASP A 625 11.59 -38.56 2.39
C ASP A 625 12.31 -37.85 3.56
N PRO A 626 13.66 -37.93 3.68
CA PRO A 626 14.45 -37.08 4.56
C PRO A 626 14.09 -35.58 4.52
N VAL A 627 13.72 -35.06 3.35
CA VAL A 627 13.28 -33.66 3.17
C VAL A 627 12.02 -33.37 3.98
N ALA A 628 11.02 -34.27 3.97
CA ALA A 628 9.78 -34.09 4.72
C ALA A 628 10.05 -34.08 6.24
N ARG A 629 10.94 -34.96 6.73
CA ARG A 629 11.32 -35.00 8.15
C ARG A 629 12.07 -33.74 8.62
N ILE A 630 12.96 -33.20 7.77
CA ILE A 630 13.65 -31.93 8.04
C ILE A 630 12.63 -30.80 8.18
N LEU A 631 11.66 -30.72 7.27
CA LEU A 631 10.62 -29.69 7.30
C LEU A 631 9.68 -29.85 8.50
N ASP A 632 9.29 -31.07 8.87
CA ASP A 632 8.47 -31.30 10.06
C ASP A 632 9.20 -30.89 11.35
N ARG A 633 10.48 -31.28 11.51
CA ARG A 633 11.28 -30.82 12.66
C ARG A 633 11.43 -29.30 12.67
N ALA A 634 11.64 -28.68 11.51
CA ALA A 634 11.73 -27.23 11.39
C ALA A 634 10.42 -26.56 11.82
N ALA A 635 9.26 -27.08 11.41
CA ALA A 635 7.95 -26.60 11.85
C ALA A 635 7.81 -26.68 13.38
N ASP A 636 8.20 -27.79 13.99
CA ASP A 636 8.17 -27.97 15.45
C ASP A 636 9.12 -27.01 16.19
N GLY A 637 10.25 -26.63 15.57
CA GLY A 637 11.13 -25.60 16.09
C GLY A 637 10.48 -24.21 16.10
N ILE A 638 9.80 -23.85 15.00
CA ILE A 638 9.06 -22.58 14.91
C ILE A 638 7.89 -22.56 15.90
N GLU A 639 7.15 -23.66 16.07
CA GLU A 639 6.06 -23.74 17.05
C GLU A 639 6.55 -23.61 18.49
N ARG A 640 7.69 -24.21 18.82
CA ARG A 640 8.31 -24.01 20.13
C ARG A 640 8.71 -22.55 20.35
N ALA A 641 9.25 -21.88 19.34
CA ALA A 641 9.51 -20.44 19.40
C ALA A 641 8.20 -19.62 19.53
N ALA A 642 7.13 -20.03 18.85
CA ALA A 642 5.79 -19.44 18.95
C ALA A 642 5.09 -19.73 20.29
N ALA A 643 5.46 -20.79 21.01
CA ALA A 643 4.92 -21.12 22.34
C ALA A 643 5.76 -20.54 23.49
N ALA A 644 7.02 -20.18 23.24
CA ALA A 644 7.88 -19.55 24.23
C ALA A 644 7.38 -18.13 24.59
N GLU A 645 6.61 -18.03 25.68
CA GLU A 645 6.20 -16.78 26.30
C GLU A 645 7.38 -16.15 27.06
N GLY A 646 8.33 -15.54 26.34
CA GLY A 646 9.43 -14.77 26.94
C GLY A 646 10.42 -15.59 27.79
N SER A 647 10.31 -16.93 27.83
CA SER A 647 11.22 -17.79 28.58
C SER A 647 12.52 -18.05 27.80
N PRO A 648 13.68 -17.55 28.25
CA PRO A 648 14.95 -17.69 27.55
C PRO A 648 15.47 -19.14 27.53
N ALA A 649 14.87 -20.06 28.30
CA ALA A 649 15.28 -21.46 28.34
C ALA A 649 14.75 -22.27 27.14
N ALA A 650 13.54 -21.96 26.64
CA ALA A 650 12.94 -22.63 25.48
C ALA A 650 13.55 -22.17 24.14
N ALA A 651 14.03 -20.92 24.07
CA ALA A 651 14.62 -20.32 22.86
C ALA A 651 16.10 -20.69 22.62
N ARG A 652 16.75 -21.40 23.56
CA ARG A 652 18.19 -21.68 23.50
C ARG A 652 18.57 -22.93 22.71
N SER A 653 17.63 -23.79 22.34
CA SER A 653 17.94 -24.98 21.54
C SER A 653 17.97 -24.63 20.05
N ARG A 654 19.17 -24.44 19.49
CA ARG A 654 19.36 -24.52 18.03
C ARG A 654 18.77 -25.83 17.52
N LEU A 655 18.11 -25.79 16.36
CA LEU A 655 17.71 -27.00 15.67
C LEU A 655 18.95 -27.79 15.28
N ASP A 656 19.15 -28.92 15.93
CA ASP A 656 20.12 -29.94 15.50
C ASP A 656 19.42 -30.89 14.54
N LEU A 657 19.88 -30.87 13.29
CA LEU A 657 19.38 -31.68 12.18
C LEU A 657 20.50 -32.48 11.50
N ALA A 658 21.64 -32.64 12.17
CA ALA A 658 22.82 -33.27 11.57
C ALA A 658 22.53 -34.70 11.09
N GLY A 659 21.71 -35.46 11.83
CA GLY A 659 21.30 -36.82 11.46
C GLY A 659 20.41 -36.87 10.22
N GLU A 660 19.51 -35.90 10.06
CA GLU A 660 18.60 -35.82 8.91
C GLU A 660 19.33 -35.36 7.65
N PHE A 661 20.27 -34.43 7.77
CA PHE A 661 21.16 -34.05 6.67
C PHE A 661 22.06 -35.21 6.25
N ALA A 662 22.62 -35.98 7.20
CA ALA A 662 23.37 -37.20 6.88
C ALA A 662 22.51 -38.23 6.12
N ALA A 663 21.25 -38.44 6.55
CA ALA A 663 20.31 -39.33 5.85
C ALA A 663 19.96 -38.83 4.44
N LEU A 664 19.89 -37.52 4.23
CA LEU A 664 19.69 -36.91 2.91
C LEU A 664 20.92 -37.12 2.01
N ASP A 665 22.12 -36.90 2.54
CA ASP A 665 23.38 -37.09 1.81
C ASP A 665 23.58 -38.57 1.42
N ASP A 666 23.29 -39.50 2.34
CA ASP A 666 23.29 -40.94 2.06
C ASP A 666 22.31 -41.33 0.95
N ARG A 667 21.13 -40.71 0.94
CA ARG A 667 20.13 -40.92 -0.11
C ARG A 667 20.64 -40.41 -1.45
N ILE A 668 21.21 -39.21 -1.51
CA ILE A 668 21.81 -38.64 -2.72
C ILE A 668 22.91 -39.57 -3.24
N ALA A 669 23.84 -39.99 -2.37
CA ALA A 669 24.92 -40.92 -2.74
C ALA A 669 24.38 -42.27 -3.26
N SER A 670 23.31 -42.79 -2.66
CA SER A 670 22.65 -44.03 -3.12
C SER A 670 22.05 -43.90 -4.52
N LEU A 671 21.46 -42.74 -4.85
CA LEU A 671 20.87 -42.47 -6.16
C LEU A 671 21.93 -42.23 -7.23
N THR A 672 23.08 -41.66 -6.86
CA THR A 672 24.23 -41.49 -7.76
C THR A 672 24.74 -42.87 -8.19
N ARG A 673 24.89 -43.79 -7.23
CA ARG A 673 25.33 -45.17 -7.52
C ARG A 673 24.34 -45.98 -8.34
N ARG A 674 23.03 -45.72 -8.22
CA ARG A 674 21.96 -46.47 -8.91
C ARG A 674 21.59 -45.92 -10.28
N GLY A 675 22.23 -44.85 -10.77
CA GLY A 675 21.89 -44.24 -12.06
C GLY A 675 20.51 -43.58 -12.09
N GLY A 676 19.95 -43.23 -10.92
CA GLY A 676 18.62 -42.63 -10.77
C GLY A 676 18.56 -41.17 -11.19
N GLY A 677 18.97 -40.85 -12.42
CA GLY A 677 19.26 -39.49 -12.86
C GLY A 677 18.08 -38.51 -12.73
N ALA A 678 16.82 -38.94 -12.85
CA ALA A 678 15.68 -38.04 -12.68
C ALA A 678 15.44 -37.62 -11.22
N GLU A 679 15.58 -38.55 -10.27
CA GLU A 679 15.37 -38.33 -8.84
C GLU A 679 16.59 -37.64 -8.21
N LEU A 680 17.81 -38.07 -8.58
CA LEU A 680 19.06 -37.40 -8.21
C LEU A 680 19.04 -35.92 -8.60
N ARG A 681 18.58 -35.61 -9.82
CA ARG A 681 18.52 -34.23 -10.31
C ARG A 681 17.57 -33.34 -9.51
N ARG A 682 16.57 -33.91 -8.84
CA ARG A 682 15.64 -33.18 -7.97
C ARG A 682 16.23 -33.02 -6.57
N LEU A 683 16.85 -34.08 -6.04
CA LEU A 683 17.33 -34.11 -4.67
C LEU A 683 18.60 -33.28 -4.43
N ALA A 684 19.45 -33.15 -5.45
CA ALA A 684 20.75 -32.50 -5.32
C ALA A 684 20.70 -30.99 -4.99
N ALA A 685 19.58 -30.32 -5.22
CA ALA A 685 19.39 -28.91 -4.91
C ALA A 685 18.99 -28.65 -3.44
N PHE A 686 18.42 -29.66 -2.75
CA PHE A 686 17.86 -29.46 -1.41
C PHE A 686 18.88 -29.23 -0.30
N PRO A 687 20.07 -29.87 -0.23
CA PRO A 687 20.95 -29.72 0.93
C PRO A 687 21.28 -28.26 1.25
N HIS A 688 21.58 -27.45 0.22
CA HIS A 688 21.88 -26.03 0.39
C HIS A 688 20.63 -25.21 0.73
N THR A 689 19.50 -25.45 0.06
CA THR A 689 18.24 -24.73 0.34
C THR A 689 17.68 -25.06 1.71
N LEU A 690 17.77 -26.32 2.14
CA LEU A 690 17.35 -26.79 3.46
C LEU A 690 18.30 -26.31 4.55
N GLY A 691 19.62 -26.31 4.32
CA GLY A 691 20.59 -25.75 5.27
C GLY A 691 20.30 -24.28 5.55
N ALA A 692 20.12 -23.49 4.48
CA ALA A 692 19.76 -22.09 4.63
C ALA A 692 18.38 -21.91 5.30
N LEU A 693 17.39 -22.73 4.94
CA LEU A 693 16.08 -22.73 5.60
C LEU A 693 16.20 -22.97 7.10
N VAL A 694 17.06 -23.90 7.53
CA VAL A 694 17.34 -24.17 8.94
C VAL A 694 18.01 -22.98 9.61
N ASP A 695 18.88 -22.26 8.92
CA ASP A 695 19.45 -21.00 9.41
C ASP A 695 18.37 -19.94 9.64
N ASP A 696 17.41 -19.76 8.71
CA ASP A 696 16.28 -18.83 8.91
C ASP A 696 15.44 -19.25 10.12
N VAL A 697 15.18 -20.55 10.29
CA VAL A 697 14.41 -21.04 11.45
C VAL A 697 15.16 -20.81 12.75
N ASN A 698 16.48 -21.03 12.77
CA ASN A 698 17.32 -20.72 13.92
C ASN A 698 17.35 -19.20 14.20
N GLU A 699 17.30 -18.36 13.17
CA GLU A 699 17.18 -16.90 13.30
C GLU A 699 15.81 -16.50 13.87
N LEU A 700 14.72 -17.12 13.42
CA LEU A 700 13.37 -16.93 13.99
C LEU A 700 13.27 -17.40 15.44
N ALA A 701 13.99 -18.47 15.79
CA ALA A 701 14.04 -19.04 17.14
C ALA A 701 15.08 -18.39 18.05
N ALA A 702 15.89 -17.46 17.54
CA ALA A 702 16.98 -16.86 18.30
C ALA A 702 16.45 -16.12 19.54
N PRO A 703 17.15 -16.19 20.69
CA PRO A 703 16.69 -15.58 21.93
C PRO A 703 16.49 -14.06 21.78
N GLU A 704 17.27 -13.39 20.93
CA GLU A 704 17.11 -11.97 20.66
C GLU A 704 15.79 -11.63 19.97
N VAL A 705 15.28 -12.53 19.13
CA VAL A 705 14.01 -12.43 18.40
C VAL A 705 12.84 -12.86 19.30
N VAL A 706 13.02 -13.90 20.11
CA VAL A 706 12.01 -14.36 21.09
C VAL A 706 11.80 -13.33 22.20
N LEU A 707 12.84 -12.61 22.63
CA LEU A 707 12.77 -11.53 23.63
C LEU A 707 12.11 -10.23 23.09
N VAL A 708 11.68 -10.21 21.83
CA VAL A 708 10.83 -9.14 21.28
C VAL A 708 9.37 -9.30 21.75
N ARG A 709 8.94 -10.51 22.12
CA ARG A 709 7.69 -10.79 22.84
C ARG A 709 7.81 -10.41 24.31
#